data_AF-A0A4Y5Z8H2-F1
#
_entry.id   AF-A0A4Y5Z8H2-F1
#
_cell.length_a   1.000
_cell.length_b   1.000
_cell.length_c   1.000
_cell.angle_alpha   90.00
_cell.angle_beta   90.00
_cell.angle_gamma   90.00
#
_symmetry.space_group_name_H-M   'P 1'
#
loop_
_entity.id
_entity.type
_entity.pdbx_description
1 polymer ?
#
loop_
_entity_poly.entity_id
_entity_poly.type
_entity_poly.pdbx_seq_one_letter_code
_entity_poly.pdbx_strand_id
1 'polypeptide(L)'
;MARKAGGVGRGPRVNARQLLTLVGATVLIVSGAFCAWQAWLIADEENAAAQVRTAQTEVVSALTTEYAGLRKQFQGAVADPTLLATIDDRPAAAARLRTLVPAAQAVEIFSPGLDEVVRANYREFGYAKAAQLMAALGSAEPPSASTQSRDGKRQLSVVEPVQMSGALRAWAWLEYPFDGIATRFSSVSPHGGRLELRQGDGPDSLILLVDGSNSGDIEANGKRIPGTALYVFAAMPHAFIVIPHSEVLAALLALIGLGGGAFLLWARSRPEPVVVMQQPEEEEVLVADVQRKPRLPPSPGMADGHQESTAPPARPKPAPAAAPVTVDPAIFRAYDIRGVVGTTLTADVARLIGQAVGAVMHERELREIVVGRDGRLSGPELANALIDGLRDAGIDVIDLGVVPTPLVYFACYQFGTGCGVAVTGSHNPADHNGFKVVIGGETLAEEAVADLYRRIAAGGLPTGGHGSWREQSVVDAYVTRVADDVSTQRRLKIVVDAGNGAASEVAPRILEEIGCEVVPLYCDVDGRFPNHHPDPSDPRNLADLIAAVHTIGADIGIAFDGDGDRLGVVTPAGEIIYPDRLLMLYAQDVLARNPGATVIYDVKCTGHLRKVIQDAAGVPLMWRTGHSLIKAKMRETGAALAGEMSGHFFFADNNRWYGFDDGIYAAARLMEILAADLEERTPAEIFDGLPKSVSTPEIRLPMAEGAPARFMEAFRAKASFDDARLSTLDGIRADWPDGWGLVRASHTQPALVFRFDADSAKVLDRVKQAFRLQLHAVDAKLQLPF
;
A
#
# COMPACT_ATOMS: atom_id res chain seq x y z
N MET A 1 40.74 66.11 -67.67
CA MET A 1 40.05 66.10 -68.98
C MET A 1 38.63 65.56 -68.80
N ALA A 2 37.75 65.89 -69.74
CA ALA A 2 36.29 65.97 -69.66
C ALA A 2 35.46 64.68 -69.40
N ARG A 3 34.29 64.93 -68.76
CA ARG A 3 32.89 64.45 -68.98
C ARG A 3 32.51 62.94 -69.04
N LYS A 4 31.68 62.56 -68.05
CA LYS A 4 30.32 61.96 -68.06
C LYS A 4 29.89 60.98 -69.17
N ALA A 5 29.45 59.78 -68.76
CA ALA A 5 28.07 59.20 -68.82
C ALA A 5 28.19 57.72 -68.40
N GLY A 6 27.33 57.02 -67.67
CA GLY A 6 25.95 57.18 -67.21
C GLY A 6 25.37 55.76 -67.10
N GLY A 7 24.73 55.39 -65.98
CA GLY A 7 24.05 54.09 -65.86
C GLY A 7 23.99 53.52 -64.44
N VAL A 8 23.01 53.96 -63.65
CA VAL A 8 22.67 53.38 -62.34
C VAL A 8 21.65 52.26 -62.55
N GLY A 9 22.01 51.02 -62.22
CA GLY A 9 21.04 49.93 -62.03
C GLY A 9 20.40 50.04 -60.64
N ARG A 10 19.08 50.26 -60.58
CA ARG A 10 18.29 50.20 -59.33
C ARG A 10 18.02 48.72 -58.99
N GLY A 11 18.51 48.25 -57.83
CA GLY A 11 18.05 47.01 -57.21
C GLY A 11 16.62 47.15 -56.65
N PRO A 12 15.83 46.06 -56.58
CA PRO A 12 14.41 46.13 -56.21
C PRO A 12 14.24 46.48 -54.73
N ARG A 13 13.46 47.54 -54.45
CA ARG A 13 13.01 47.89 -53.09
C ARG A 13 11.90 46.93 -52.68
N VAL A 14 12.15 46.09 -51.68
CA VAL A 14 11.13 45.19 -51.09
C VAL A 14 10.11 46.04 -50.32
N ASN A 15 8.84 45.93 -50.69
CA ASN A 15 7.74 46.61 -50.02
C ASN A 15 7.39 45.84 -48.73
N ALA A 16 7.83 46.35 -47.57
CA ALA A 16 7.65 45.72 -46.26
C ALA A 16 6.18 45.39 -45.94
N ARG A 17 5.23 46.20 -46.42
CA ARG A 17 3.79 45.98 -46.22
C ARG A 17 3.28 44.77 -47.01
N GLN A 18 3.81 44.55 -48.21
CA GLN A 18 3.48 43.37 -49.03
C GLN A 18 4.13 42.10 -48.50
N LEU A 19 5.31 42.22 -47.86
CA LEU A 19 5.97 41.10 -47.21
C LEU A 19 5.20 40.67 -45.95
N LEU A 20 4.75 41.63 -45.14
CA LEU A 20 3.97 41.36 -43.92
C LEU A 20 2.62 40.71 -44.22
N THR A 21 1.91 41.13 -45.27
CA THR A 21 0.64 40.50 -45.66
C THR A 21 0.84 39.08 -46.21
N LEU A 22 1.94 38.83 -46.92
CA LEU A 22 2.29 37.48 -47.37
C LEU A 22 2.63 36.57 -46.18
N VAL A 23 3.47 37.04 -45.25
CA VAL A 23 3.84 36.27 -44.05
C VAL A 23 2.60 35.97 -43.20
N GLY A 24 1.73 36.96 -42.97
CA GLY A 24 0.47 36.77 -42.25
C GLY A 24 -0.45 35.75 -42.93
N ALA A 25 -0.59 35.81 -44.25
CA ALA A 25 -1.38 34.85 -45.01
C ALA A 25 -0.80 33.43 -44.93
N THR A 26 0.53 33.27 -45.05
CA THR A 26 1.19 31.97 -44.93
C THR A 26 1.02 31.37 -43.54
N VAL A 27 1.19 32.17 -42.48
CA VAL A 27 0.99 31.70 -41.10
C VAL A 27 -0.46 31.24 -40.88
N LEU A 28 -1.45 31.98 -41.39
CA LEU A 28 -2.86 31.60 -41.26
C LEU A 28 -3.20 30.32 -42.03
N ILE A 29 -2.68 30.15 -43.26
CA ILE A 29 -2.92 28.94 -44.05
C ILE A 29 -2.27 27.71 -43.38
N VAL A 30 -1.02 27.83 -42.93
CA VAL A 30 -0.32 26.74 -42.24
C VAL A 30 -1.05 26.37 -40.94
N SER A 31 -1.45 27.37 -40.16
CA SER A 31 -2.22 27.16 -38.93
C SER A 31 -3.58 26.52 -39.21
N GLY A 32 -4.28 26.95 -40.27
CA GLY A 32 -5.55 26.37 -40.70
C GLY A 32 -5.43 24.93 -41.19
N ALA A 33 -4.38 24.62 -41.95
CA ALA A 33 -4.08 23.25 -42.39
C ALA A 33 -3.72 22.33 -41.22
N PHE A 34 -2.95 22.84 -40.25
CA PHE A 34 -2.67 22.12 -39.00
C PHE A 34 -3.97 21.83 -38.22
N CYS A 35 -4.85 22.82 -38.06
CA CYS A 35 -6.15 22.61 -37.39
C CYS A 35 -7.05 21.61 -38.15
N ALA A 36 -7.02 21.61 -39.49
CA ALA A 36 -7.77 20.64 -40.30
C ALA A 36 -7.26 19.21 -40.10
N TRP A 37 -5.93 19.02 -40.05
CA TRP A 37 -5.32 17.73 -39.74
C TRP A 37 -5.64 17.25 -38.32
N GLN A 38 -5.62 18.15 -37.34
CA GLN A 38 -6.00 17.84 -35.96
C GLN A 38 -7.51 17.50 -35.84
N ALA A 39 -8.38 18.18 -36.59
CA ALA A 39 -9.81 17.84 -36.65
C ALA A 39 -10.03 16.43 -37.22
N TRP A 40 -9.29 16.05 -38.26
CA TRP A 40 -9.34 14.70 -38.82
C TRP A 40 -8.84 13.65 -37.82
N LEU A 41 -7.77 13.92 -37.06
CA LEU A 41 -7.28 13.02 -36.02
C LEU A 41 -8.29 12.79 -34.90
N ILE A 42 -8.97 13.85 -34.44
CA ILE A 42 -10.04 13.73 -33.42
C ILE A 42 -11.17 12.81 -33.95
N ALA A 43 -11.63 13.03 -35.18
CA ALA A 43 -12.70 12.23 -35.78
C ALA A 43 -12.29 10.77 -36.03
N ASP A 44 -11.03 10.53 -36.41
CA ASP A 44 -10.49 9.18 -36.61
C ASP A 44 -10.37 8.43 -35.26
N GLU A 45 -9.91 9.11 -34.21
CA GLU A 45 -9.81 8.57 -32.84
C GLU A 45 -11.19 8.21 -32.27
N GLU A 46 -12.20 9.08 -32.41
CA GLU A 46 -13.57 8.81 -31.96
C GLU A 46 -14.18 7.60 -32.68
N ASN A 47 -13.99 7.51 -34.00
CA ASN A 47 -14.47 6.37 -34.80
C ASN A 47 -13.75 5.07 -34.42
N ALA A 48 -12.43 5.13 -34.21
CA ALA A 48 -11.65 3.97 -33.78
C ALA A 48 -12.10 3.50 -32.39
N ALA A 49 -12.27 4.41 -31.43
CA ALA A 49 -12.77 4.10 -30.09
C ALA A 49 -14.16 3.43 -30.11
N ALA A 50 -15.07 3.90 -30.99
CA ALA A 50 -16.38 3.28 -31.16
C ALA A 50 -16.30 1.83 -31.69
N GLN A 51 -15.35 1.55 -32.60
CA GLN A 51 -15.10 0.20 -33.10
C GLN A 51 -14.55 -0.73 -32.00
N VAL A 52 -13.63 -0.24 -31.14
CA VAL A 52 -13.13 -1.02 -29.99
C VAL A 52 -14.26 -1.35 -29.01
N ARG A 53 -15.14 -0.40 -28.68
CA ARG A 53 -16.32 -0.66 -27.81
C ARG A 53 -17.29 -1.67 -28.39
N THR A 54 -17.44 -1.67 -29.72
CA THR A 54 -18.26 -2.66 -30.44
C THR A 54 -17.62 -4.04 -30.31
N ALA A 55 -16.32 -4.16 -30.59
CA ALA A 55 -15.55 -5.39 -30.43
C ALA A 55 -15.61 -5.94 -28.99
N GLN A 56 -15.47 -5.07 -27.98
CA GLN A 56 -15.62 -5.45 -26.56
C GLN A 56 -17.01 -6.09 -26.29
N THR A 57 -18.06 -5.54 -26.88
CA THR A 57 -19.44 -6.04 -26.71
C THR A 57 -19.63 -7.38 -27.42
N GLU A 58 -19.07 -7.53 -28.62
CA GLU A 58 -19.09 -8.78 -29.38
C GLU A 58 -18.36 -9.90 -28.65
N VAL A 59 -17.18 -9.63 -28.08
CA VAL A 59 -16.43 -10.58 -27.25
C VAL A 59 -17.23 -11.01 -26.03
N VAL A 60 -17.83 -10.06 -25.30
CA VAL A 60 -18.68 -10.39 -24.14
C VAL A 60 -19.84 -11.30 -24.54
N SER A 61 -20.50 -11.01 -25.66
CA SER A 61 -21.59 -11.84 -26.20
C SER A 61 -21.13 -13.25 -26.58
N ALA A 62 -19.98 -13.37 -27.26
CA ALA A 62 -19.39 -14.65 -27.64
C ALA A 62 -19.01 -15.50 -26.42
N LEU A 63 -18.37 -14.90 -25.41
CA LEU A 63 -17.97 -15.58 -24.18
C LEU A 63 -19.18 -15.97 -23.32
N THR A 64 -20.20 -15.13 -23.27
CA THR A 64 -21.48 -15.44 -22.61
C THR A 64 -22.14 -16.67 -23.24
N THR A 65 -22.13 -16.74 -24.58
CA THR A 65 -22.70 -17.88 -25.32
C THR A 65 -21.92 -19.16 -25.07
N GLU A 66 -20.59 -19.09 -25.06
CA GLU A 66 -19.70 -20.23 -24.78
C GLU A 66 -19.96 -20.78 -23.37
N TYR A 67 -19.98 -19.90 -22.35
CA TYR A 67 -20.25 -20.31 -20.96
C TYR A 67 -21.68 -20.87 -20.77
N ALA A 68 -22.69 -20.25 -21.39
CA ALA A 68 -24.05 -20.75 -21.36
C ALA A 68 -24.17 -22.15 -21.99
N GLY A 69 -23.36 -22.45 -23.01
CA GLY A 69 -23.26 -23.77 -23.62
C GLY A 69 -22.78 -24.84 -22.63
N LEU A 70 -21.70 -24.55 -21.89
CA LEU A 70 -21.16 -25.45 -20.85
C LEU A 70 -22.21 -25.73 -19.77
N ARG A 71 -22.87 -24.68 -19.28
CA ARG A 71 -23.92 -24.79 -18.26
C ARG A 71 -25.13 -25.59 -18.76
N LYS A 72 -25.55 -25.40 -20.01
CA LYS A 72 -26.64 -26.19 -20.62
C LYS A 72 -26.29 -27.67 -20.72
N GLN A 73 -25.04 -28.01 -21.04
CA GLN A 73 -24.57 -29.40 -21.06
C GLN A 73 -24.64 -30.03 -19.66
N PHE A 74 -24.20 -29.30 -18.63
CA PHE A 74 -24.30 -29.75 -17.24
C PHE A 74 -25.76 -29.94 -16.81
N GLN A 75 -26.66 -29.00 -17.12
CA GLN A 75 -28.08 -29.12 -16.81
C GLN A 75 -28.73 -30.33 -17.46
N GLY A 76 -28.34 -30.66 -18.70
CA GLY A 76 -28.77 -31.89 -19.37
C GLY A 76 -28.25 -33.15 -18.67
N ALA A 77 -27.03 -33.12 -18.13
CA ALA A 77 -26.45 -34.24 -17.38
C ALA A 77 -27.12 -34.47 -16.02
N VAL A 78 -27.52 -33.41 -15.32
CA VAL A 78 -28.22 -33.49 -14.02
C VAL A 78 -29.63 -34.10 -14.15
N ALA A 79 -30.21 -34.11 -15.34
CA ALA A 79 -31.48 -34.79 -15.62
C ALA A 79 -31.34 -36.32 -15.78
N ASP A 80 -30.12 -36.89 -15.78
CA ASP A 80 -29.90 -38.34 -15.89
C ASP A 80 -30.41 -39.07 -14.64
N PRO A 81 -31.38 -40.00 -14.75
CA PRO A 81 -31.92 -40.71 -13.60
C PRO A 81 -30.88 -41.55 -12.84
N THR A 82 -29.84 -42.02 -13.53
CA THR A 82 -28.78 -42.84 -12.93
C THR A 82 -27.86 -42.00 -12.06
N LEU A 83 -27.54 -40.77 -12.48
CA LEU A 83 -26.80 -39.81 -11.67
C LEU A 83 -27.59 -39.45 -10.40
N LEU A 84 -28.88 -39.16 -10.54
CA LEU A 84 -29.73 -38.82 -9.39
C LEU A 84 -29.88 -39.99 -8.41
N ALA A 85 -30.00 -41.22 -8.91
CA ALA A 85 -30.10 -42.42 -8.07
C ALA A 85 -28.79 -42.73 -7.30
N THR A 86 -27.65 -42.21 -7.75
CA THR A 86 -26.33 -42.44 -7.14
C THR A 86 -25.78 -41.23 -6.40
N ILE A 87 -26.54 -40.13 -6.29
CA ILE A 87 -26.02 -38.84 -5.79
C ILE A 87 -25.48 -38.90 -4.35
N ASP A 88 -26.02 -39.79 -3.52
CA ASP A 88 -25.57 -39.98 -2.14
C ASP A 88 -24.23 -40.75 -2.06
N ASP A 89 -23.86 -41.50 -3.11
CA ASP A 89 -22.53 -42.08 -3.34
C ASP A 89 -21.70 -41.13 -4.22
N ARG A 90 -21.06 -40.15 -3.60
CA ARG A 90 -20.39 -39.05 -4.29
C ARG A 90 -19.30 -39.50 -5.27
N PRO A 91 -18.43 -40.48 -4.96
CA PRO A 91 -17.49 -41.03 -5.94
C PRO A 91 -18.18 -41.63 -7.16
N ALA A 92 -19.26 -42.41 -6.98
CA ALA A 92 -20.00 -43.01 -8.08
C ALA A 92 -20.73 -41.96 -8.94
N ALA A 93 -21.36 -40.98 -8.29
CA ALA A 93 -22.03 -39.88 -8.96
C ALA A 93 -21.02 -38.99 -9.73
N ALA A 94 -19.85 -38.71 -9.16
CA ALA A 94 -18.79 -37.98 -9.85
C ALA A 94 -18.30 -38.73 -11.10
N ALA A 95 -18.11 -40.05 -11.00
CA ALA A 95 -17.75 -40.89 -12.14
C ALA A 95 -18.83 -40.87 -13.23
N ARG A 96 -20.12 -40.97 -12.86
CA ARG A 96 -21.24 -40.87 -13.81
C ARG A 96 -21.28 -39.50 -14.47
N LEU A 97 -21.15 -38.43 -13.70
CA LEU A 97 -21.19 -37.07 -14.22
C LEU A 97 -20.03 -36.79 -15.20
N ARG A 98 -18.83 -37.34 -14.97
CA ARG A 98 -17.72 -37.28 -15.96
C ARG A 98 -18.07 -37.90 -17.30
N THR A 99 -18.86 -38.98 -17.32
CA THR A 99 -19.30 -39.60 -18.59
C THR A 99 -20.33 -38.77 -19.33
N LEU A 100 -21.16 -38.01 -18.60
CA LEU A 100 -22.22 -37.18 -19.17
C LEU A 100 -21.71 -35.79 -19.61
N VAL A 101 -20.62 -35.31 -19.01
CA VAL A 101 -19.97 -34.03 -19.32
C VAL A 101 -18.52 -34.26 -19.76
N PRO A 102 -18.29 -34.82 -20.96
CA PRO A 102 -16.94 -35.18 -21.42
C PRO A 102 -16.02 -33.98 -21.64
N ALA A 103 -16.56 -32.76 -21.68
CA ALA A 103 -15.77 -31.53 -21.78
C ALA A 103 -15.08 -31.15 -20.46
N ALA A 104 -15.53 -31.69 -19.31
CA ALA A 104 -14.92 -31.43 -18.01
C ALA A 104 -13.71 -32.34 -17.78
N GLN A 105 -12.56 -31.74 -17.42
CA GLN A 105 -11.31 -32.45 -17.11
C GLN A 105 -11.32 -33.03 -15.69
N ALA A 106 -11.97 -32.33 -14.76
CA ALA A 106 -12.18 -32.78 -13.40
C ALA A 106 -13.64 -32.56 -13.00
N VAL A 107 -14.16 -33.47 -12.18
CA VAL A 107 -15.52 -33.41 -11.63
C VAL A 107 -15.48 -33.98 -10.22
N GLU A 108 -16.04 -33.24 -9.28
CA GLU A 108 -16.20 -33.66 -7.89
C GLU A 108 -17.59 -33.26 -7.38
N ILE A 109 -18.12 -34.01 -6.42
CA ILE A 109 -19.45 -33.81 -5.87
C ILE A 109 -19.37 -33.65 -4.36
N PHE A 110 -20.05 -32.62 -3.85
CA PHE A 110 -20.07 -32.22 -2.46
C PHE A 110 -21.51 -32.19 -1.93
N SER A 111 -21.66 -32.38 -0.63
CA SER A 111 -22.94 -32.27 0.08
C SER A 111 -23.56 -30.88 -0.02
N PRO A 112 -24.89 -30.76 0.17
CA PRO A 112 -25.57 -29.47 0.19
C PRO A 112 -25.01 -28.50 1.24
N GLY A 113 -24.65 -29.01 2.42
CA GLY A 113 -24.09 -28.21 3.52
C GLY A 113 -22.58 -27.96 3.42
N LEU A 114 -21.91 -28.57 2.43
CA LEU A 114 -20.46 -28.45 2.21
C LEU A 114 -19.61 -28.75 3.45
N ASP A 115 -20.08 -29.62 4.35
CA ASP A 115 -19.40 -29.94 5.62
C ASP A 115 -17.97 -30.44 5.41
N GLU A 116 -17.75 -31.22 4.34
CA GLU A 116 -16.41 -31.66 3.95
C GLU A 116 -15.49 -30.53 3.48
N VAL A 117 -16.04 -29.45 2.93
CA VAL A 117 -15.26 -28.25 2.58
C VAL A 117 -14.93 -27.48 3.85
N VAL A 118 -15.92 -27.22 4.71
CA VAL A 118 -15.75 -26.48 5.98
C VAL A 118 -14.69 -27.12 6.89
N ARG A 119 -14.58 -28.45 6.87
CA ARG A 119 -13.61 -29.21 7.69
C ARG A 119 -12.33 -29.60 6.95
N ALA A 120 -12.20 -29.23 5.66
CA ALA A 120 -11.04 -29.60 4.87
C ALA A 120 -9.78 -28.84 5.31
N ASN A 121 -8.64 -29.50 5.15
CA ASN A 121 -7.35 -28.82 5.11
C ASN A 121 -7.21 -28.09 3.76
N TYR A 122 -7.39 -26.76 3.74
CA TYR A 122 -7.37 -25.97 2.50
C TYR A 122 -6.06 -25.98 1.73
N ARG A 123 -4.95 -26.32 2.39
CA ARG A 123 -3.66 -26.51 1.70
C ARG A 123 -3.70 -27.71 0.74
N GLU A 124 -4.39 -28.78 1.12
CA GLU A 124 -4.55 -29.99 0.29
C GLU A 124 -5.79 -29.91 -0.60
N PHE A 125 -6.85 -29.29 -0.11
CA PHE A 125 -8.13 -29.14 -0.83
C PHE A 125 -8.05 -28.10 -1.96
N GLY A 126 -7.17 -27.10 -1.83
CA GLY A 126 -7.02 -25.99 -2.75
C GLY A 126 -7.86 -24.78 -2.36
N TYR A 127 -7.20 -23.66 -2.04
CA TYR A 127 -7.84 -22.44 -1.54
C TYR A 127 -8.86 -21.83 -2.51
N ALA A 128 -8.56 -21.77 -3.81
CA ALA A 128 -9.48 -21.22 -4.82
C ALA A 128 -10.77 -22.04 -4.94
N LYS A 129 -10.63 -23.38 -4.95
CA LYS A 129 -11.75 -24.32 -4.96
C LYS A 129 -12.59 -24.23 -3.68
N ALA A 130 -11.94 -24.17 -2.51
CA ALA A 130 -12.62 -23.98 -1.23
C ALA A 130 -13.42 -22.67 -1.21
N ALA A 131 -12.79 -21.55 -1.60
CA ALA A 131 -13.44 -20.24 -1.64
C ALA A 131 -14.65 -20.24 -2.59
N GLN A 132 -14.51 -20.83 -3.79
CA GLN A 132 -15.59 -20.92 -4.75
C GLN A 132 -16.76 -21.78 -4.24
N LEU A 133 -16.49 -22.93 -3.61
CA LEU A 133 -17.54 -23.77 -3.01
C LEU A 133 -18.18 -23.08 -1.80
N MET A 134 -17.40 -22.45 -0.93
CA MET A 134 -17.92 -21.73 0.23
C MET A 134 -18.81 -20.55 -0.16
N ALA A 135 -18.58 -19.90 -1.31
CA ALA A 135 -19.47 -18.87 -1.86
C ALA A 135 -20.86 -19.42 -2.26
N ALA A 136 -20.99 -20.73 -2.46
CA ALA A 136 -22.27 -21.40 -2.68
C ALA A 136 -23.03 -21.67 -1.35
N LEU A 137 -22.34 -21.61 -0.21
CA LEU A 137 -22.94 -21.87 1.10
C LEU A 137 -23.87 -20.70 1.48
N GLY A 138 -25.15 -20.99 1.72
CA GLY A 138 -26.13 -19.98 2.11
C GLY A 138 -26.80 -19.24 0.95
N SER A 139 -26.43 -19.55 -0.31
CA SER A 139 -27.10 -19.06 -1.52
C SER A 139 -27.83 -20.18 -2.25
N ALA A 140 -28.99 -19.88 -2.82
CA ALA A 140 -29.70 -20.80 -3.73
C ALA A 140 -29.17 -20.72 -5.18
N GLU A 141 -28.33 -19.73 -5.48
CA GLU A 141 -27.74 -19.50 -6.80
C GLU A 141 -26.29 -20.03 -6.87
N PRO A 142 -25.87 -20.57 -8.03
CA PRO A 142 -24.49 -20.98 -8.21
C PRO A 142 -23.55 -19.77 -8.10
N PRO A 143 -22.37 -19.93 -7.46
CA PRO A 143 -21.36 -18.87 -7.42
C PRO A 143 -20.80 -18.62 -8.82
N SER A 144 -20.16 -17.47 -9.00
CA SER A 144 -19.58 -17.10 -10.30
C SER A 144 -18.47 -18.08 -10.70
N ALA A 145 -18.45 -18.49 -11.96
CA ALA A 145 -17.33 -19.24 -12.52
C ALA A 145 -16.05 -18.39 -12.51
N SER A 146 -14.92 -19.02 -12.19
CA SER A 146 -13.62 -18.36 -12.07
C SER A 146 -12.53 -19.18 -12.76
N THR A 147 -11.39 -18.58 -13.01
CA THR A 147 -10.20 -19.27 -13.49
C THR A 147 -9.23 -19.57 -12.38
N GLN A 148 -8.55 -20.69 -12.53
CA GLN A 148 -7.42 -21.07 -11.69
C GLN A 148 -6.29 -21.64 -12.56
N SER A 149 -5.07 -21.58 -12.04
CA SER A 149 -3.89 -22.15 -12.68
C SER A 149 -3.48 -23.43 -11.97
N ARG A 150 -3.36 -24.52 -12.72
CA ARG A 150 -2.91 -25.83 -12.23
C ARG A 150 -1.87 -26.37 -13.19
N ASP A 151 -0.68 -26.70 -12.68
CA ASP A 151 0.45 -27.19 -13.47
C ASP A 151 0.81 -26.27 -14.66
N GLY A 152 0.71 -24.95 -14.46
CA GLY A 152 0.98 -23.93 -15.48
C GLY A 152 -0.08 -23.82 -16.58
N LYS A 153 -1.18 -24.58 -16.50
CA LYS A 153 -2.33 -24.47 -17.42
C LYS A 153 -3.51 -23.82 -16.72
N ARG A 154 -4.14 -22.88 -17.42
CA ARG A 154 -5.34 -22.20 -16.94
C ARG A 154 -6.57 -23.07 -17.19
N GLN A 155 -7.45 -23.13 -16.20
CA GLN A 155 -8.71 -23.88 -16.26
C GLN A 155 -9.85 -22.99 -15.77
N LEU A 156 -11.05 -23.23 -16.28
CA LEU A 156 -12.28 -22.59 -15.83
C LEU A 156 -12.96 -23.51 -14.81
N SER A 157 -13.03 -23.09 -13.55
CA SER A 157 -13.72 -23.79 -12.48
C SER A 157 -15.15 -23.30 -12.34
N VAL A 158 -16.09 -24.24 -12.24
CA VAL A 158 -17.53 -23.98 -12.19
C VAL A 158 -18.15 -24.80 -11.06
N VAL A 159 -19.02 -24.18 -10.27
CA VAL A 159 -19.83 -24.85 -9.24
C VAL A 159 -21.30 -24.75 -9.65
N GLU A 160 -21.97 -25.88 -9.77
CA GLU A 160 -23.39 -25.92 -10.13
C GLU A 160 -24.19 -26.80 -9.16
N PRO A 161 -25.45 -26.42 -8.85
CA PRO A 161 -26.29 -27.19 -7.96
C PRO A 161 -26.85 -28.42 -8.66
N VAL A 162 -26.82 -29.56 -7.98
CA VAL A 162 -27.55 -30.77 -8.37
C VAL A 162 -28.86 -30.77 -7.61
N GLN A 163 -29.95 -30.46 -8.30
CA GLN A 163 -31.29 -30.35 -7.69
C GLN A 163 -32.20 -31.50 -8.13
N MET A 164 -33.06 -31.94 -7.20
CA MET A 164 -34.12 -32.92 -7.47
C MET A 164 -35.44 -32.39 -6.91
N SER A 165 -36.47 -32.28 -7.75
CA SER A 165 -37.78 -31.75 -7.37
C SER A 165 -37.73 -30.37 -6.67
N GLY A 166 -36.76 -29.53 -7.05
CA GLY A 166 -36.56 -28.20 -6.48
C GLY A 166 -35.72 -28.14 -5.19
N ALA A 167 -35.31 -29.28 -4.64
CA ALA A 167 -34.43 -29.34 -3.47
C ALA A 167 -32.97 -29.57 -3.88
N LEU A 168 -32.05 -28.83 -3.28
CA LEU A 168 -30.60 -29.01 -3.44
C LEU A 168 -30.15 -30.34 -2.81
N ARG A 169 -29.52 -31.21 -3.60
CA ARG A 169 -29.05 -32.53 -3.16
C ARG A 169 -27.53 -32.64 -3.11
N ALA A 170 -26.83 -31.87 -3.94
CA ALA A 170 -25.37 -31.78 -3.93
C ALA A 170 -24.91 -30.53 -4.68
N TRP A 171 -23.64 -30.16 -4.49
CA TRP A 171 -22.91 -29.23 -5.35
C TRP A 171 -21.94 -30.02 -6.22
N ALA A 172 -21.96 -29.77 -7.54
CA ALA A 172 -20.97 -30.32 -8.46
C ALA A 172 -19.93 -29.25 -8.76
N TRP A 173 -18.65 -29.59 -8.58
CA TRP A 173 -17.53 -28.77 -8.99
C TRP A 173 -16.89 -29.38 -10.25
N LEU A 174 -16.75 -28.58 -11.31
CA LEU A 174 -16.23 -29.00 -12.60
C LEU A 174 -15.08 -28.09 -13.03
N GLU A 175 -14.05 -28.68 -13.65
CA GLU A 175 -12.99 -27.94 -14.34
C GLU A 175 -13.10 -28.13 -15.84
N TYR A 176 -13.14 -27.04 -16.59
CA TYR A 176 -13.12 -27.02 -18.05
C TYR A 176 -11.80 -26.46 -18.58
N PRO A 177 -11.31 -26.92 -19.75
CA PRO A 177 -10.18 -26.30 -20.43
C PRO A 177 -10.46 -24.82 -20.73
N PHE A 178 -9.48 -23.96 -20.50
CA PHE A 178 -9.62 -22.52 -20.79
C PHE A 178 -9.49 -22.19 -22.30
N ASP A 179 -9.00 -23.12 -23.11
CA ASP A 179 -8.72 -22.92 -24.54
C ASP A 179 -9.95 -22.47 -25.35
N GLY A 180 -11.15 -22.93 -24.99
CA GLY A 180 -12.41 -22.52 -25.64
C GLY A 180 -12.69 -21.03 -25.42
N ILE A 181 -12.55 -20.56 -24.17
CA ILE A 181 -12.67 -19.13 -23.81
C ILE A 181 -11.59 -18.31 -24.51
N ALA A 182 -10.35 -18.80 -24.52
CA ALA A 182 -9.24 -18.09 -25.16
C ALA A 182 -9.42 -17.94 -26.68
N THR A 183 -9.85 -19.01 -27.35
CA THR A 183 -10.11 -19.00 -28.80
C THR A 183 -11.24 -18.03 -29.16
N ARG A 184 -12.30 -17.99 -28.35
CA ARG A 184 -13.42 -17.05 -28.55
C ARG A 184 -12.99 -15.61 -28.31
N PHE A 185 -12.19 -15.35 -27.28
CA PHE A 185 -11.67 -14.02 -26.98
C PHE A 185 -10.84 -13.47 -28.15
N SER A 186 -9.90 -14.25 -28.67
CA SER A 186 -9.02 -13.85 -29.79
C SER A 186 -9.67 -13.94 -31.18
N SER A 187 -10.98 -14.26 -31.27
CA SER A 187 -11.68 -14.35 -32.56
C SER A 187 -12.23 -13.00 -33.05
N VAL A 188 -12.26 -11.98 -32.18
CA VAL A 188 -12.77 -10.65 -32.48
C VAL A 188 -11.60 -9.67 -32.52
N SER A 189 -11.43 -8.96 -33.63
CA SER A 189 -10.36 -7.97 -33.78
C SER A 189 -10.62 -6.75 -32.90
N PRO A 190 -9.61 -6.21 -32.19
CA PRO A 190 -9.76 -5.01 -31.36
C PRO A 190 -9.70 -3.70 -32.17
N HIS A 191 -9.70 -3.75 -33.51
CA HIS A 191 -9.79 -2.58 -34.40
C HIS A 191 -8.82 -1.41 -34.07
N GLY A 192 -7.56 -1.73 -33.78
CA GLY A 192 -6.51 -0.74 -33.49
C GLY A 192 -6.33 -0.40 -32.01
N GLY A 193 -7.32 -0.72 -31.17
CA GLY A 193 -7.19 -0.66 -29.70
C GLY A 193 -6.67 -1.96 -29.08
N ARG A 194 -6.94 -2.14 -27.79
CA ARG A 194 -6.62 -3.35 -27.02
C ARG A 194 -7.86 -3.87 -26.29
N LEU A 195 -8.06 -5.18 -26.27
CA LEU A 195 -9.01 -5.84 -25.40
C LEU A 195 -8.25 -6.67 -24.36
N GLU A 196 -8.75 -6.69 -23.13
CA GLU A 196 -8.18 -7.51 -22.06
C GLU A 196 -9.28 -8.32 -21.38
N LEU A 197 -9.11 -9.64 -21.36
CA LEU A 197 -9.95 -10.52 -20.53
C LEU A 197 -9.34 -10.56 -19.14
N ARG A 198 -10.09 -10.13 -18.13
CA ARG A 198 -9.65 -10.09 -16.75
C ARG A 198 -10.60 -10.86 -15.82
N GLN A 199 -10.10 -11.23 -14.66
CA GLN A 199 -10.91 -11.77 -13.56
C GLN A 199 -10.99 -10.74 -12.44
N GLY A 200 -12.17 -10.15 -12.26
CA GLY A 200 -12.42 -8.95 -11.44
C GLY A 200 -12.79 -7.73 -12.28
N ASP A 201 -13.41 -6.74 -11.64
CA ASP A 201 -13.91 -5.49 -12.23
C ASP A 201 -12.98 -4.27 -12.02
N GLY A 202 -11.95 -4.40 -11.18
CA GLY A 202 -11.01 -3.31 -10.88
C GLY A 202 -9.81 -3.17 -11.83
N PRO A 203 -9.06 -2.05 -11.74
CA PRO A 203 -7.87 -1.77 -12.55
C PRO A 203 -6.70 -2.74 -12.27
N ASP A 204 -6.64 -3.34 -11.08
CA ASP A 204 -5.65 -4.35 -10.68
C ASP A 204 -6.14 -5.80 -10.84
N SER A 205 -7.26 -6.01 -11.53
CA SER A 205 -7.83 -7.35 -11.76
C SER A 205 -6.88 -8.23 -12.57
N LEU A 206 -6.87 -9.53 -12.26
CA LEU A 206 -5.95 -10.49 -12.88
C LEU A 206 -6.18 -10.53 -14.40
N ILE A 207 -5.17 -10.15 -15.17
CA ILE A 207 -5.20 -10.23 -16.63
C ILE A 207 -5.05 -11.69 -17.05
N LEU A 208 -6.02 -12.18 -17.83
CA LEU A 208 -6.04 -13.54 -18.34
C LEU A 208 -5.52 -13.62 -19.77
N LEU A 209 -6.00 -12.71 -20.63
CA LEU A 209 -5.63 -12.62 -22.04
C LEU A 209 -5.62 -11.16 -22.48
N VAL A 210 -4.78 -10.86 -23.46
CA VAL A 210 -4.65 -9.53 -24.07
C VAL A 210 -4.62 -9.71 -25.58
N ASP A 211 -5.38 -8.90 -26.31
CA ASP A 211 -5.36 -8.85 -27.77
C ASP A 211 -5.39 -7.39 -28.24
N GLY A 212 -4.50 -7.01 -29.17
CA GLY A 212 -4.43 -5.65 -29.72
C GLY A 212 -3.16 -4.87 -29.39
N SER A 213 -3.22 -3.55 -29.60
CA SER A 213 -2.05 -2.65 -29.55
C SER A 213 -1.70 -2.21 -28.12
N ASN A 214 -0.41 -2.01 -27.81
CA ASN A 214 0.01 -1.60 -26.47
C ASN A 214 -0.22 -0.11 -26.14
N SER A 215 -0.71 0.67 -27.10
CA SER A 215 -0.91 2.12 -26.99
C SER A 215 -2.36 2.44 -26.68
N GLY A 216 -2.64 2.88 -25.45
CA GLY A 216 -3.97 3.31 -25.05
C GLY A 216 -4.22 3.17 -23.55
N ASP A 217 -4.99 4.10 -22.99
CA ASP A 217 -5.47 4.03 -21.61
C ASP A 217 -6.67 3.07 -21.53
N ILE A 218 -6.65 2.20 -20.53
CA ILE A 218 -7.72 1.22 -20.30
C ILE A 218 -8.93 1.95 -19.72
N GLU A 219 -10.12 1.70 -20.27
CA GLU A 219 -11.35 2.21 -19.67
C GLU A 219 -11.52 1.69 -18.24
N ALA A 220 -11.89 2.59 -17.32
CA ALA A 220 -12.00 2.27 -15.90
C ALA A 220 -12.97 1.11 -15.59
N ASN A 221 -13.97 0.88 -16.45
CA ASN A 221 -15.01 -0.12 -16.23
C ASN A 221 -14.99 -1.20 -17.33
N GLY A 222 -14.68 -2.44 -16.94
CA GLY A 222 -14.83 -3.61 -17.80
C GLY A 222 -16.29 -4.06 -17.94
N LYS A 223 -16.64 -4.72 -19.04
CA LYS A 223 -17.96 -5.34 -19.21
C LYS A 223 -17.95 -6.78 -18.68
N ARG A 224 -18.84 -7.08 -17.74
CA ARG A 224 -18.97 -8.40 -17.11
C ARG A 224 -19.53 -9.44 -18.08
N ILE A 225 -18.98 -10.65 -18.03
CA ILE A 225 -19.56 -11.85 -18.66
C ILE A 225 -20.52 -12.51 -17.65
N PRO A 226 -21.85 -12.52 -17.90
CA PRO A 226 -22.84 -12.99 -16.94
C PRO A 226 -22.60 -14.43 -16.45
N GLY A 227 -22.77 -14.64 -15.14
CA GLY A 227 -22.54 -15.94 -14.50
C GLY A 227 -21.07 -16.30 -14.24
N THR A 228 -20.15 -15.38 -14.55
CA THR A 228 -18.71 -15.55 -14.32
C THR A 228 -18.11 -14.38 -13.55
N ALA A 229 -16.90 -14.55 -13.03
CA ALA A 229 -16.08 -13.48 -12.45
C ALA A 229 -15.23 -12.76 -13.52
N LEU A 230 -15.53 -12.97 -14.81
CA LEU A 230 -14.73 -12.49 -15.93
C LEU A 230 -15.29 -11.20 -16.51
N TYR A 231 -14.38 -10.31 -16.91
CA TYR A 231 -14.67 -8.99 -17.46
C TYR A 231 -13.82 -8.75 -18.70
N VAL A 232 -14.37 -8.03 -19.68
CA VAL A 232 -13.63 -7.60 -20.87
C VAL A 232 -13.42 -6.10 -20.79
N PHE A 233 -12.16 -5.70 -20.70
CA PHE A 233 -11.73 -4.29 -20.71
C PHE A 233 -11.32 -3.88 -22.12
N ALA A 234 -11.47 -2.60 -22.42
CA ALA A 234 -11.07 -2.00 -23.68
C ALA A 234 -10.08 -0.85 -23.41
N ALA A 235 -8.97 -0.83 -24.15
CA ALA A 235 -8.08 0.31 -24.22
C ALA A 235 -8.27 1.00 -25.58
N MET A 236 -8.53 2.30 -25.53
CA MET A 236 -8.79 3.07 -26.74
C MET A 236 -7.48 3.48 -27.41
N PRO A 237 -7.41 3.45 -28.75
CA PRO A 237 -6.26 4.01 -29.45
C PRO A 237 -6.18 5.52 -29.17
N HIS A 238 -4.99 6.04 -28.94
CA HIS A 238 -4.79 7.45 -28.64
C HIS A 238 -3.99 8.15 -29.76
N ALA A 239 -4.52 9.23 -30.31
CA ALA A 239 -3.87 10.11 -31.27
C ALA A 239 -3.20 11.31 -30.59
N PHE A 240 -2.07 11.77 -31.12
CA PHE A 240 -1.39 12.97 -30.59
C PHE A 240 -2.13 14.24 -31.00
N ILE A 241 -3.02 14.72 -30.12
CA ILE A 241 -3.87 15.90 -30.33
C ILE A 241 -3.41 17.04 -29.43
N VAL A 242 -3.14 18.22 -30.01
CA VAL A 242 -2.56 19.39 -29.32
C VAL A 242 -3.60 20.51 -29.13
N ILE A 243 -4.75 20.41 -29.79
CA ILE A 243 -5.87 21.34 -29.66
C ILE A 243 -6.94 20.76 -28.73
N PRO A 244 -7.87 21.56 -28.17
CA PRO A 244 -8.98 21.02 -27.38
C PRO A 244 -9.75 19.95 -28.17
N HIS A 245 -10.13 18.85 -27.50
CA HIS A 245 -10.87 17.72 -28.08
C HIS A 245 -12.31 18.13 -28.44
N SER A 246 -12.44 18.93 -29.50
CA SER A 246 -13.71 19.41 -30.04
C SER A 246 -13.58 19.49 -31.54
N GLU A 247 -14.22 18.56 -32.24
CA GLU A 247 -14.27 18.53 -33.71
C GLU A 247 -14.79 19.86 -34.27
N VAL A 248 -15.82 20.42 -33.65
CA VAL A 248 -16.46 21.68 -34.06
C VAL A 248 -15.47 22.84 -33.95
N LEU A 249 -14.76 22.96 -32.83
CA LEU A 249 -13.79 24.02 -32.61
C LEU A 249 -12.61 23.90 -33.58
N ALA A 250 -12.09 22.68 -33.75
CA ALA A 250 -10.99 22.38 -34.67
C ALA A 250 -11.37 22.73 -36.12
N ALA A 251 -12.57 22.35 -36.56
CA ALA A 251 -13.10 22.67 -37.88
C ALA A 251 -13.31 24.18 -38.07
N LEU A 252 -13.81 24.89 -37.06
CA LEU A 252 -13.96 26.35 -37.11
C LEU A 252 -12.61 27.06 -37.21
N LEU A 253 -11.61 26.64 -36.43
CA LEU A 253 -10.24 27.19 -36.50
C LEU A 253 -9.58 26.92 -37.84
N ALA A 254 -9.80 25.72 -38.42
CA ALA A 254 -9.34 25.39 -39.76
C ALA A 254 -9.96 26.31 -40.82
N LEU A 255 -11.28 26.54 -40.76
CA LEU A 255 -12.00 27.45 -41.66
C LEU A 255 -11.54 28.89 -41.53
N ILE A 256 -11.30 29.37 -40.29
CA ILE A 256 -10.80 30.72 -40.03
C ILE A 256 -9.37 30.88 -40.56
N GLY A 257 -8.49 29.92 -40.32
CA GLY A 257 -7.09 29.98 -40.79
C GLY A 257 -6.98 29.92 -42.31
N LEU A 258 -7.63 28.94 -42.94
CA LEU A 258 -7.62 28.78 -44.39
C LEU A 258 -8.36 29.93 -45.09
N GLY A 259 -9.55 30.30 -44.61
CA GLY A 259 -10.36 31.38 -45.16
C GLY A 259 -9.75 32.77 -44.95
N GLY A 260 -9.23 33.04 -43.76
CA GLY A 260 -8.53 34.29 -43.45
C GLY A 260 -7.23 34.44 -44.23
N GLY A 261 -6.45 33.37 -44.38
CA GLY A 261 -5.25 33.35 -45.21
C GLY A 261 -5.55 33.56 -46.69
N ALA A 262 -6.57 32.88 -47.24
CA ALA A 262 -7.04 33.09 -48.61
C ALA A 262 -7.55 34.53 -48.83
N PHE A 263 -8.28 35.08 -47.86
CA PHE A 263 -8.75 36.46 -47.88
C PHE A 263 -7.60 37.47 -47.90
N LEU A 264 -6.55 37.26 -47.10
CA LEU A 264 -5.36 38.14 -47.12
C LEU A 264 -4.61 38.08 -48.45
N LEU A 265 -4.48 36.89 -49.07
CA LEU A 265 -3.91 36.75 -50.41
C LEU A 265 -4.76 37.46 -51.47
N TRP A 266 -6.08 37.38 -51.35
CA TRP A 266 -7.02 38.06 -52.24
C TRP A 266 -7.07 39.59 -52.05
N ALA A 267 -6.99 40.06 -50.79
CA ALA A 267 -6.94 41.48 -50.48
C ALA A 267 -5.63 42.10 -51.00
N ARG A 268 -4.53 41.33 -50.99
CA ARG A 268 -3.25 41.73 -51.59
C ARG A 268 -3.32 41.91 -53.11
N SER A 269 -4.15 41.15 -53.81
CA SER A 269 -4.28 41.25 -55.28
C SER A 269 -5.18 42.42 -55.73
N ARG A 270 -5.67 43.25 -54.81
CA ARG A 270 -6.38 44.50 -55.13
C ARG A 270 -5.41 45.69 -55.24
N PRO A 271 -5.45 46.48 -56.33
CA PRO A 271 -4.62 47.69 -56.46
C PRO A 271 -5.12 48.83 -55.55
N GLU A 272 -4.21 49.51 -54.84
CA GLU A 272 -4.53 50.70 -54.03
C GLU A 272 -4.85 51.93 -54.93
N PRO A 273 -5.82 52.78 -54.56
CA PRO A 273 -6.12 54.02 -55.27
C PRO A 273 -5.07 55.12 -54.96
N VAL A 274 -4.64 55.83 -56.01
CA VAL A 274 -3.65 56.92 -55.96
C VAL A 274 -4.30 58.22 -55.47
N VAL A 275 -3.71 58.87 -54.47
CA VAL A 275 -4.08 60.23 -54.01
C VAL A 275 -2.87 61.16 -54.20
N VAL A 276 -3.10 62.31 -54.84
CA VAL A 276 -2.12 63.33 -55.28
C VAL A 276 -2.36 64.65 -54.53
N MET A 277 -1.26 65.39 -54.25
CA MET A 277 -1.08 66.84 -53.94
C MET A 277 -0.23 67.01 -52.68
N GLN A 278 0.75 67.93 -52.56
CA GLN A 278 1.29 69.02 -53.39
C GLN A 278 2.68 69.42 -52.80
N GLN A 279 3.62 69.90 -53.62
CA GLN A 279 4.88 70.58 -53.20
C GLN A 279 4.72 72.12 -53.30
N PRO A 280 5.57 72.93 -52.62
CA PRO A 280 6.76 73.55 -53.26
C PRO A 280 8.05 73.58 -52.36
N GLU A 281 9.23 73.21 -52.89
CA GLU A 281 10.40 74.03 -53.40
C GLU A 281 11.34 74.59 -52.30
N GLU A 282 12.54 74.02 -52.05
CA GLU A 282 13.92 74.25 -52.60
C GLU A 282 14.61 75.53 -52.03
N GLU A 283 15.79 75.52 -51.37
CA GLU A 283 17.19 75.33 -51.85
C GLU A 283 18.14 75.02 -50.64
N GLU A 284 19.02 74.00 -50.68
CA GLU A 284 20.47 73.96 -51.07
C GLU A 284 21.56 74.40 -50.03
N VAL A 285 22.12 73.39 -49.34
CA VAL A 285 23.52 73.02 -49.02
C VAL A 285 24.66 74.07 -48.87
N LEU A 286 25.40 74.01 -47.74
CA LEU A 286 26.88 74.00 -47.67
C LEU A 286 27.43 73.69 -46.26
N VAL A 287 28.73 73.41 -46.20
CA VAL A 287 29.48 72.46 -45.34
C VAL A 287 30.28 73.14 -44.20
N ALA A 288 30.74 72.32 -43.23
CA ALA A 288 31.88 72.48 -42.29
C ALA A 288 31.48 72.88 -40.84
N ASP A 289 32.04 72.35 -39.74
CA ASP A 289 33.30 71.61 -39.54
C ASP A 289 33.39 70.94 -38.12
N VAL A 290 34.19 69.85 -38.01
CA VAL A 290 35.13 69.49 -36.89
C VAL A 290 34.52 68.91 -35.58
N GLN A 291 34.94 67.76 -34.97
CA GLN A 291 36.29 67.20 -34.74
C GLN A 291 36.32 65.69 -34.29
N ARG A 292 37.24 64.90 -34.90
CA ARG A 292 38.22 63.87 -34.39
C ARG A 292 37.83 62.84 -33.28
N LYS A 293 37.81 61.51 -33.55
CA LYS A 293 38.91 60.44 -33.60
C LYS A 293 39.27 59.82 -32.21
N PRO A 294 39.91 58.61 -32.11
CA PRO A 294 39.77 57.35 -32.88
C PRO A 294 39.98 56.00 -32.09
N ARG A 295 39.67 54.91 -32.82
CA ARG A 295 39.99 53.45 -32.80
C ARG A 295 41.08 52.78 -31.93
N LEU A 296 40.74 51.51 -31.62
CA LEU A 296 41.47 50.25 -31.27
C LEU A 296 42.90 50.03 -31.84
N PRO A 297 43.64 49.05 -31.26
CA PRO A 297 44.57 48.21 -32.00
C PRO A 297 44.36 46.66 -31.85
N PRO A 298 45.04 45.84 -32.68
CA PRO A 298 44.73 44.42 -32.98
C PRO A 298 45.83 43.41 -32.55
N SER A 299 45.64 42.11 -32.84
CA SER A 299 46.64 41.02 -32.77
C SER A 299 47.69 41.07 -33.90
N PRO A 300 48.87 40.45 -33.73
CA PRO A 300 49.29 39.40 -34.70
C PRO A 300 50.21 38.27 -34.14
N GLY A 301 50.25 37.13 -34.85
CA GLY A 301 51.48 36.33 -35.03
C GLY A 301 51.41 34.81 -34.82
N MET A 302 51.54 34.04 -35.92
CA MET A 302 51.70 32.58 -35.98
C MET A 302 53.17 32.14 -35.82
N ALA A 303 53.44 30.93 -35.30
CA ALA A 303 54.42 29.97 -35.84
C ALA A 303 54.43 28.61 -35.10
N ASP A 304 54.41 27.55 -35.91
CA ASP A 304 55.07 26.23 -35.82
C ASP A 304 54.76 25.18 -34.73
N GLY A 305 54.26 24.04 -35.22
CA GLY A 305 54.89 22.72 -35.01
C GLY A 305 54.52 21.93 -33.75
N HIS A 306 53.63 20.93 -33.89
CA HIS A 306 53.92 19.50 -33.68
C HIS A 306 52.61 18.68 -33.61
N GLN A 307 52.50 17.68 -34.49
CA GLN A 307 51.61 16.55 -34.32
C GLN A 307 52.17 15.65 -33.21
N GLU A 308 51.35 15.33 -32.21
CA GLU A 308 51.52 14.08 -31.48
C GLU A 308 50.17 13.52 -31.03
N SER A 309 50.01 12.22 -31.29
CA SER A 309 48.88 11.36 -30.99
C SER A 309 48.83 11.06 -29.49
N THR A 310 47.67 11.21 -28.84
CA THR A 310 47.46 10.65 -27.49
C THR A 310 46.11 9.95 -27.38
N ALA A 311 46.21 8.69 -26.95
CA ALA A 311 45.19 7.68 -26.73
C ALA A 311 44.05 8.10 -25.76
N PRO A 312 42.91 7.38 -25.76
CA PRO A 312 41.80 7.63 -24.82
C PRO A 312 42.22 7.41 -23.35
N PRO A 313 41.58 8.11 -22.39
CA PRO A 313 41.99 8.10 -20.99
C PRO A 313 41.80 6.73 -20.33
N ALA A 314 42.78 6.35 -19.51
CA ALA A 314 42.80 5.12 -18.74
C ALA A 314 41.65 5.06 -17.72
N ARG A 315 41.09 3.85 -17.55
CA ARG A 315 40.11 3.54 -16.49
C ARG A 315 40.67 3.93 -15.10
N PRO A 316 39.86 4.50 -14.21
CA PRO A 316 40.31 4.78 -12.84
C PRO A 316 40.67 3.47 -12.13
N LYS A 317 41.76 3.51 -11.36
CA LYS A 317 42.21 2.43 -10.48
C LYS A 317 41.10 2.06 -9.49
N PRO A 318 40.88 0.77 -9.18
CA PRO A 318 39.98 0.39 -8.10
C PRO A 318 40.48 0.97 -6.78
N ALA A 319 39.57 1.56 -6.02
CA ALA A 319 39.84 2.10 -4.70
C ALA A 319 40.37 0.98 -3.78
N PRO A 320 41.26 1.30 -2.82
CA PRO A 320 41.71 0.32 -1.83
C PRO A 320 40.50 -0.23 -1.06
N ALA A 321 40.50 -1.54 -0.80
CA ALA A 321 39.46 -2.21 -0.03
C ALA A 321 39.22 -1.48 1.29
N ALA A 322 37.97 -1.07 1.53
CA ALA A 322 37.56 -0.42 2.77
C ALA A 322 37.90 -1.31 3.97
N ALA A 323 38.25 -0.69 5.09
CA ALA A 323 38.42 -1.41 6.35
C ALA A 323 37.14 -2.20 6.67
N PRO A 324 37.23 -3.38 7.31
CA PRO A 324 36.06 -4.18 7.61
C PRO A 324 35.07 -3.39 8.48
N VAL A 325 33.87 -3.20 7.97
CA VAL A 325 32.77 -2.53 8.67
C VAL A 325 32.42 -3.37 9.90
N THR A 326 32.63 -2.81 11.09
CA THR A 326 32.30 -3.49 12.35
C THR A 326 30.84 -3.23 12.69
N VAL A 327 30.05 -4.29 12.85
CA VAL A 327 28.63 -4.21 13.19
C VAL A 327 28.43 -4.54 14.67
N ASP A 328 27.75 -3.65 15.40
CA ASP A 328 27.43 -3.86 16.81
C ASP A 328 26.29 -4.89 16.94
N PRO A 329 26.50 -6.06 17.58
CA PRO A 329 25.42 -7.04 17.78
C PRO A 329 24.23 -6.50 18.57
N ALA A 330 24.41 -5.45 19.39
CA ALA A 330 23.35 -4.88 20.20
C ALA A 330 22.23 -4.23 19.37
N ILE A 331 22.45 -3.90 18.09
CA ILE A 331 21.38 -3.35 17.24
C ILE A 331 20.37 -4.42 16.80
N PHE A 332 20.71 -5.71 16.86
CA PHE A 332 19.83 -6.83 16.49
C PHE A 332 18.99 -7.21 17.71
N ARG A 333 17.82 -6.58 17.85
CA ARG A 333 16.92 -6.75 18.99
C ARG A 333 15.99 -7.95 18.78
N ALA A 334 15.07 -8.16 19.72
CA ALA A 334 14.18 -9.32 19.69
C ALA A 334 13.17 -9.29 18.53
N TYR A 335 12.75 -8.12 18.02
CA TYR A 335 11.66 -8.02 17.02
C TYR A 335 12.02 -7.21 15.79
N ASP A 336 13.13 -6.48 15.84
CA ASP A 336 13.59 -5.55 14.82
C ASP A 336 15.10 -5.29 14.97
N ILE A 337 15.64 -4.50 14.05
CA ILE A 337 16.98 -3.93 14.15
C ILE A 337 16.85 -2.44 14.50
N ARG A 338 17.52 -1.97 15.55
CA ARG A 338 17.47 -0.56 15.99
C ARG A 338 18.83 -0.04 16.45
N GLY A 339 19.22 1.13 15.96
CA GLY A 339 20.47 1.77 16.36
C GLY A 339 20.41 3.29 16.31
N VAL A 340 21.47 3.92 16.81
CA VAL A 340 21.68 5.37 16.75
C VAL A 340 22.44 5.69 15.48
N VAL A 341 21.89 6.57 14.65
CA VAL A 341 22.44 6.93 13.35
C VAL A 341 23.78 7.63 13.53
N GLY A 342 24.76 7.25 12.71
CA GLY A 342 26.13 7.77 12.77
C GLY A 342 26.98 7.18 13.92
N THR A 343 26.38 6.37 14.80
CA THR A 343 27.10 5.66 15.87
C THR A 343 27.05 4.16 15.65
N THR A 344 25.91 3.51 15.93
CA THR A 344 25.75 2.04 15.79
C THR A 344 25.05 1.66 14.49
N LEU A 345 24.39 2.61 13.83
CA LEU A 345 23.72 2.42 12.55
C LEU A 345 24.24 3.42 11.52
N THR A 346 24.82 2.91 10.42
CA THR A 346 25.39 3.70 9.32
C THR A 346 24.91 3.16 7.97
N ALA A 347 25.16 3.90 6.89
CA ALA A 347 24.88 3.43 5.53
C ALA A 347 25.56 2.08 5.22
N ASP A 348 26.82 1.91 5.65
CA ASP A 348 27.54 0.65 5.42
C ASP A 348 26.92 -0.51 6.20
N VAL A 349 26.45 -0.28 7.44
CA VAL A 349 25.71 -1.28 8.22
C VAL A 349 24.38 -1.62 7.54
N ALA A 350 23.65 -0.62 7.04
CA ALA A 350 22.39 -0.82 6.31
C ALA A 350 22.60 -1.65 5.04
N ARG A 351 23.69 -1.42 4.28
CA ARG A 351 24.05 -2.22 3.11
C ARG A 351 24.31 -3.68 3.46
N LEU A 352 25.06 -3.93 4.54
CA LEU A 352 25.31 -5.29 5.02
C LEU A 352 24.03 -6.00 5.47
N ILE A 353 23.11 -5.27 6.11
CA ILE A 353 21.78 -5.80 6.46
C ILE A 353 21.00 -6.15 5.19
N GLY A 354 21.03 -5.30 4.16
CA GLY A 354 20.39 -5.58 2.87
C GLY A 354 20.92 -6.87 2.22
N GLN A 355 22.25 -7.05 2.22
CA GLN A 355 22.88 -8.26 1.70
C GLN A 355 22.53 -9.51 2.54
N ALA A 356 22.45 -9.38 3.86
CA ALA A 356 22.05 -10.47 4.76
C ALA A 356 20.58 -10.88 4.54
N VAL A 357 19.68 -9.91 4.37
CA VAL A 357 18.28 -10.17 4.00
C VAL A 357 18.21 -10.86 2.64
N GLY A 358 18.96 -10.38 1.66
CA GLY A 358 19.03 -11.01 0.33
C GLY A 358 19.54 -12.44 0.35
N ALA A 359 20.49 -12.76 1.25
CA ALA A 359 20.96 -14.13 1.47
C ALA A 359 19.84 -15.05 1.96
N VAL A 360 19.06 -14.60 2.94
CA VAL A 360 17.91 -15.37 3.47
C VAL A 360 16.83 -15.53 2.38
N MET A 361 16.59 -14.51 1.56
CA MET A 361 15.65 -14.58 0.45
C MET A 361 16.08 -15.60 -0.61
N HIS A 362 17.36 -15.63 -0.98
CA HIS A 362 17.89 -16.62 -1.92
C HIS A 362 17.69 -18.06 -1.42
N GLU A 363 17.93 -18.33 -0.13
CA GLU A 363 17.69 -19.64 0.47
C GLU A 363 16.23 -20.07 0.44
N ARG A 364 15.32 -19.09 0.43
CA ARG A 364 13.86 -19.30 0.36
C ARG A 364 13.31 -19.19 -1.06
N GLU A 365 14.17 -19.07 -2.08
CA GLU A 365 13.81 -18.91 -3.50
C GLU A 365 12.95 -17.66 -3.79
N LEU A 366 13.10 -16.62 -2.97
CA LEU A 366 12.39 -15.34 -3.08
C LEU A 366 13.27 -14.33 -3.84
N ARG A 367 12.68 -13.54 -4.73
CA ARG A 367 13.43 -12.67 -5.66
C ARG A 367 13.08 -11.19 -5.61
N GLU A 368 11.93 -10.82 -5.05
CA GLU A 368 11.45 -9.44 -5.04
C GLU A 368 11.07 -9.02 -3.61
N ILE A 369 11.42 -7.78 -3.24
CA ILE A 369 11.14 -7.21 -1.92
C ILE A 369 10.67 -5.77 -2.02
N VAL A 370 9.76 -5.40 -1.13
CA VAL A 370 9.31 -4.02 -0.97
C VAL A 370 10.18 -3.29 0.07
N VAL A 371 10.53 -2.03 -0.18
CA VAL A 371 11.19 -1.17 0.80
C VAL A 371 10.39 0.11 0.94
N GLY A 372 10.09 0.51 2.17
CA GLY A 372 9.52 1.83 2.46
C GLY A 372 10.18 2.42 3.70
N ARG A 373 10.06 3.72 3.89
CA ARG A 373 10.71 4.42 5.02
C ARG A 373 9.78 5.40 5.70
N ASP A 374 10.03 5.66 6.98
CA ASP A 374 9.35 6.74 7.71
C ASP A 374 9.91 8.13 7.34
N GLY A 375 9.38 9.17 8.00
CA GLY A 375 9.72 10.57 7.76
C GLY A 375 11.08 11.03 8.30
N ARG A 376 11.91 10.16 8.89
CA ARG A 376 13.17 10.56 9.52
C ARG A 376 14.19 11.09 8.52
N LEU A 377 15.00 12.05 8.98
CA LEU A 377 16.04 12.70 8.15
C LEU A 377 17.10 11.72 7.63
N SER A 378 17.38 10.66 8.39
CA SER A 378 18.31 9.59 8.00
C SER A 378 17.71 8.56 7.03
N GLY A 379 16.40 8.60 6.81
CA GLY A 379 15.66 7.64 5.99
C GLY A 379 16.21 7.50 4.57
N PRO A 380 16.41 8.59 3.80
CA PRO A 380 16.91 8.49 2.42
C PRO A 380 18.28 7.79 2.32
N GLU A 381 19.22 8.12 3.21
CA GLU A 381 20.57 7.53 3.19
C GLU A 381 20.53 6.02 3.55
N LEU A 382 19.84 5.67 4.63
CA LEU A 382 19.77 4.29 5.11
C LEU A 382 18.96 3.39 4.18
N ALA A 383 17.85 3.90 3.63
CA ALA A 383 17.05 3.16 2.66
C ALA A 383 17.84 2.90 1.38
N ASN A 384 18.48 3.91 0.80
CA ASN A 384 19.30 3.73 -0.41
C ASN A 384 20.43 2.70 -0.19
N ALA A 385 21.12 2.76 0.94
CA ALA A 385 22.17 1.81 1.24
C ALA A 385 21.65 0.37 1.46
N LEU A 386 20.49 0.22 2.11
CA LEU A 386 19.80 -1.07 2.24
C LEU A 386 19.41 -1.62 0.86
N ILE A 387 18.82 -0.79 -0.01
CA ILE A 387 18.41 -1.13 -1.37
C ILE A 387 19.62 -1.57 -2.20
N ASP A 388 20.73 -0.85 -2.14
CA ASP A 388 21.98 -1.24 -2.80
C ASP A 388 22.44 -2.63 -2.32
N GLY A 389 22.38 -2.89 -1.01
CA GLY A 389 22.73 -4.19 -0.45
C GLY A 389 21.83 -5.33 -0.93
N LEU A 390 20.52 -5.09 -1.03
CA LEU A 390 19.55 -6.06 -1.55
C LEU A 390 19.80 -6.36 -3.03
N ARG A 391 20.06 -5.33 -3.84
CA ARG A 391 20.32 -5.48 -5.28
C ARG A 391 21.66 -6.15 -5.57
N ASP A 392 22.68 -5.84 -4.78
CA ASP A 392 23.98 -6.52 -4.80
C ASP A 392 23.84 -8.02 -4.44
N ALA A 393 22.85 -8.38 -3.64
CA ALA A 393 22.48 -9.77 -3.38
C ALA A 393 21.59 -10.39 -4.46
N GLY A 394 21.26 -9.66 -5.53
CA GLY A 394 20.44 -10.12 -6.65
C GLY A 394 18.94 -10.07 -6.43
N ILE A 395 18.46 -9.29 -5.46
CA ILE A 395 17.04 -9.12 -5.15
C ILE A 395 16.47 -7.89 -5.88
N ASP A 396 15.35 -8.06 -6.56
CA ASP A 396 14.56 -7.00 -7.18
C ASP A 396 13.85 -6.17 -6.10
N VAL A 397 13.91 -4.84 -6.20
CA VAL A 397 13.38 -3.94 -5.17
C VAL A 397 12.26 -3.05 -5.71
N ILE A 398 11.16 -3.00 -4.97
CA ILE A 398 10.07 -2.03 -5.10
C ILE A 398 10.23 -0.99 -3.99
N ASP A 399 10.58 0.24 -4.34
CA ASP A 399 10.71 1.34 -3.39
C ASP A 399 9.39 2.13 -3.32
N LEU A 400 8.80 2.21 -2.12
CA LEU A 400 7.57 2.94 -1.86
C LEU A 400 7.79 4.41 -1.49
N GLY A 401 9.04 4.82 -1.23
CA GLY A 401 9.33 6.13 -0.68
C GLY A 401 8.89 6.28 0.78
N VAL A 402 8.35 7.46 1.14
CA VAL A 402 7.89 7.75 2.51
C VAL A 402 6.50 7.18 2.70
N VAL A 403 6.37 6.18 3.56
CA VAL A 403 5.09 5.56 3.89
C VAL A 403 5.08 5.09 5.36
N PRO A 404 3.91 5.02 6.01
CA PRO A 404 3.76 4.31 7.28
C PRO A 404 4.21 2.85 7.15
N THR A 405 4.70 2.27 8.24
CA THR A 405 5.04 0.84 8.34
C THR A 405 3.91 -0.08 7.87
N PRO A 406 2.62 0.12 8.23
CA PRO A 406 1.55 -0.74 7.71
C PRO A 406 1.40 -0.71 6.19
N LEU A 407 1.79 0.36 5.50
CA LEU A 407 1.75 0.40 4.03
C LEU A 407 2.86 -0.45 3.39
N VAL A 408 4.01 -0.61 4.07
CA VAL A 408 5.03 -1.60 3.66
C VAL A 408 4.46 -3.01 3.76
N TYR A 409 3.75 -3.30 4.84
CA TYR A 409 3.10 -4.60 5.02
C TYR A 409 1.99 -4.82 3.99
N PHE A 410 1.11 -3.84 3.78
CA PHE A 410 0.08 -3.90 2.75
C PHE A 410 0.66 -4.14 1.35
N ALA A 411 1.73 -3.43 0.99
CA ALA A 411 2.41 -3.61 -0.29
C ALA A 411 2.96 -5.03 -0.50
N CYS A 412 3.37 -5.72 0.57
CA CYS A 412 3.78 -7.13 0.48
C CYS A 412 2.63 -8.04 -0.01
N TYR A 413 1.37 -7.70 0.35
CA TYR A 413 0.18 -8.39 -0.13
C TYR A 413 -0.23 -7.88 -1.52
N GLN A 414 -0.28 -6.56 -1.72
CA GLN A 414 -0.71 -5.93 -2.97
C GLN A 414 0.15 -6.37 -4.16
N PHE A 415 1.47 -6.44 -3.98
CA PHE A 415 2.39 -6.85 -5.04
C PHE A 415 2.70 -8.36 -5.00
N GLY A 416 2.16 -9.10 -4.03
CA GLY A 416 2.38 -10.54 -3.91
C GLY A 416 3.83 -10.94 -3.60
N THR A 417 4.67 -10.02 -3.14
CA THR A 417 6.09 -10.31 -2.82
C THR A 417 6.23 -11.15 -1.57
N GLY A 418 5.31 -10.97 -0.61
CA GLY A 418 5.45 -11.51 0.75
C GLY A 418 6.72 -11.04 1.49
N CYS A 419 7.46 -10.07 0.94
CA CYS A 419 8.74 -9.61 1.47
C CYS A 419 8.75 -8.09 1.55
N GLY A 420 9.16 -7.56 2.69
CA GLY A 420 9.20 -6.12 2.91
C GLY A 420 10.20 -5.70 3.99
N VAL A 421 10.79 -4.52 3.83
CA VAL A 421 11.56 -3.85 4.89
C VAL A 421 11.02 -2.44 5.10
N ALA A 422 10.56 -2.15 6.32
CA ALA A 422 10.28 -0.79 6.75
C ALA A 422 11.54 -0.21 7.41
N VAL A 423 12.10 0.85 6.83
CA VAL A 423 13.22 1.62 7.39
C VAL A 423 12.65 2.68 8.32
N THR A 424 12.72 2.43 9.62
CA THR A 424 12.04 3.26 10.60
C THR A 424 12.71 3.25 11.96
N GLY A 425 12.61 4.38 12.69
CA GLY A 425 12.91 4.48 14.13
C GLY A 425 11.68 4.30 15.03
N SER A 426 10.49 4.05 14.47
CA SER A 426 9.19 4.01 15.16
C SER A 426 9.00 5.26 16.02
N HIS A 427 8.70 5.09 17.31
CA HIS A 427 8.50 6.14 18.31
C HIS A 427 9.80 6.65 18.97
N ASN A 428 10.99 6.14 18.61
CA ASN A 428 12.25 6.56 19.23
C ASN A 428 12.61 8.03 18.89
N PRO A 429 13.54 8.69 19.62
CA PRO A 429 14.02 10.03 19.26
C PRO A 429 14.59 10.13 17.83
N ALA A 430 14.68 11.33 17.27
CA ALA A 430 15.02 11.59 15.86
C ALA A 430 16.37 10.99 15.39
N ASP A 431 17.33 10.83 16.30
CA ASP A 431 18.66 10.26 16.04
C ASP A 431 18.68 8.73 15.94
N HIS A 432 17.56 8.06 16.22
CA HIS A 432 17.41 6.60 16.06
C HIS A 432 16.79 6.25 14.70
N ASN A 433 17.18 5.10 14.16
CA ASN A 433 16.52 4.46 13.03
C ASN A 433 16.69 2.93 13.10
N GLY A 434 16.19 2.19 12.13
CA GLY A 434 16.12 0.73 12.20
C GLY A 434 15.40 0.08 11.03
N PHE A 435 15.18 -1.24 11.17
CA PHE A 435 14.58 -2.06 10.13
C PHE A 435 13.58 -3.05 10.75
N LYS A 436 12.34 -3.03 10.26
CA LYS A 436 11.35 -4.10 10.48
C LYS A 436 11.29 -4.96 9.23
N VAL A 437 11.56 -6.26 9.35
CA VAL A 437 11.81 -7.14 8.20
C VAL A 437 10.74 -8.24 8.11
N VAL A 438 10.20 -8.44 6.92
CA VAL A 438 9.28 -9.52 6.55
C VAL A 438 9.88 -10.29 5.37
N ILE A 439 9.96 -11.62 5.47
CA ILE A 439 10.46 -12.48 4.39
C ILE A 439 9.52 -13.68 4.20
N GLY A 440 8.94 -13.84 3.02
CA GLY A 440 8.05 -14.96 2.70
C GLY A 440 6.79 -14.98 3.57
N GLY A 441 6.26 -13.81 3.92
CA GLY A 441 5.11 -13.62 4.79
C GLY A 441 5.42 -13.73 6.28
N GLU A 442 6.67 -14.02 6.67
CA GLU A 442 7.11 -14.13 8.07
C GLU A 442 7.80 -12.85 8.54
N THR A 443 7.27 -12.19 9.58
CA THR A 443 7.98 -11.10 10.26
C THR A 443 9.10 -11.68 11.10
N LEU A 444 10.34 -11.23 10.87
CA LEU A 444 11.49 -11.77 11.59
C LEU A 444 11.46 -11.37 13.07
N ALA A 445 11.81 -12.32 13.92
CA ALA A 445 11.96 -12.13 15.36
C ALA A 445 13.03 -13.08 15.92
N GLU A 446 13.53 -12.75 17.10
CA GLU A 446 14.43 -13.54 17.94
C GLU A 446 15.59 -14.12 17.14
N GLU A 447 15.68 -15.44 17.03
CA GLU A 447 16.76 -16.13 16.32
C GLU A 447 16.88 -15.75 14.86
N ALA A 448 15.78 -15.38 14.19
CA ALA A 448 15.82 -14.95 12.80
C ALA A 448 16.49 -13.58 12.63
N VAL A 449 16.32 -12.67 13.59
CA VAL A 449 17.03 -11.38 13.60
C VAL A 449 18.50 -11.59 13.97
N ALA A 450 18.78 -12.43 14.98
CA ALA A 450 20.15 -12.80 15.35
C ALA A 450 20.90 -13.50 14.20
N ASP A 451 20.19 -14.22 13.33
CA ASP A 451 20.77 -14.87 12.16
C ASP A 451 21.35 -13.89 11.15
N LEU A 452 20.67 -12.76 10.94
CA LEU A 452 21.17 -11.70 10.06
C LEU A 452 22.54 -11.20 10.53
N TYR A 453 22.71 -10.98 11.84
CA TYR A 453 24.01 -10.62 12.42
C TYR A 453 25.06 -11.71 12.19
N ARG A 454 24.73 -12.98 12.46
CA ARG A 454 25.68 -14.10 12.28
C ARG A 454 26.17 -14.20 10.83
N ARG A 455 25.29 -13.98 9.85
CA ARG A 455 25.64 -13.95 8.42
C ARG A 455 26.61 -12.82 8.09
N ILE A 456 26.34 -11.62 8.61
CA ILE A 456 27.24 -10.47 8.45
C ILE A 456 28.61 -10.77 9.08
N ALA A 457 28.63 -11.27 10.31
CA ALA A 457 29.85 -11.60 11.04
C ALA A 457 30.68 -12.72 10.37
N ALA A 458 30.02 -13.65 9.67
CA ALA A 458 30.69 -14.73 8.93
C ALA A 458 31.41 -14.26 7.65
N GLY A 459 31.08 -13.07 7.12
CA GLY A 459 31.78 -12.46 5.98
C GLY A 459 31.54 -13.10 4.61
N GLY A 460 30.50 -13.92 4.47
CA GLY A 460 30.15 -14.64 3.24
C GLY A 460 28.84 -14.20 2.60
N LEU A 461 28.51 -12.90 2.66
CA LEU A 461 27.26 -12.38 2.11
C LEU A 461 27.28 -12.41 0.57
N PRO A 462 26.12 -12.65 -0.08
CA PRO A 462 26.01 -12.58 -1.53
C PRO A 462 26.33 -11.15 -2.02
N THR A 463 27.14 -11.07 -3.08
CA THR A 463 27.55 -9.81 -3.72
C THR A 463 27.64 -9.99 -5.22
N GLY A 464 27.63 -8.89 -5.97
CA GLY A 464 27.78 -8.90 -7.44
C GLY A 464 26.53 -9.32 -8.22
N GLY A 465 25.39 -9.45 -7.54
CA GLY A 465 24.07 -9.53 -8.16
C GLY A 465 23.65 -8.21 -8.82
N HIS A 466 22.60 -8.29 -9.64
CA HIS A 466 22.06 -7.15 -10.40
C HIS A 466 20.54 -7.10 -10.28
N GLY A 467 20.04 -7.04 -9.04
CA GLY A 467 18.62 -6.83 -8.78
C GLY A 467 18.11 -5.52 -9.39
N SER A 468 16.93 -5.57 -9.97
CA SER A 468 16.25 -4.38 -10.50
C SER A 468 15.76 -3.47 -9.38
N TRP A 469 15.47 -2.22 -9.72
CA TRP A 469 14.87 -1.24 -8.82
C TRP A 469 13.77 -0.51 -9.56
N ARG A 470 12.61 -0.34 -8.92
CA ARG A 470 11.56 0.56 -9.37
C ARG A 470 10.96 1.29 -8.18
N GLU A 471 10.55 2.52 -8.42
CA GLU A 471 9.72 3.29 -7.48
C GLU A 471 8.24 3.04 -7.82
N GLN A 472 7.43 2.74 -6.80
CA GLN A 472 6.01 2.49 -6.97
C GLN A 472 5.23 2.85 -5.70
N SER A 473 4.33 3.83 -5.80
CA SER A 473 3.44 4.17 -4.69
C SER A 473 2.37 3.08 -4.47
N VAL A 474 1.97 2.91 -3.21
CA VAL A 474 0.87 2.05 -2.79
C VAL A 474 -0.23 2.82 -2.05
N VAL A 475 -0.06 4.13 -1.87
CA VAL A 475 -0.92 4.96 -1.01
C VAL A 475 -2.38 4.92 -1.48
N ASP A 476 -2.63 5.18 -2.76
CA ASP A 476 -4.00 5.20 -3.30
C ASP A 476 -4.68 3.83 -3.19
N ALA A 477 -3.95 2.75 -3.49
CA ALA A 477 -4.46 1.38 -3.35
C ALA A 477 -4.82 1.05 -1.89
N TYR A 478 -3.99 1.51 -0.94
CA TYR A 478 -4.27 1.35 0.49
C TYR A 478 -5.49 2.16 0.92
N VAL A 479 -5.58 3.44 0.56
CA VAL A 479 -6.72 4.32 0.89
C VAL A 479 -8.02 3.72 0.37
N THR A 480 -8.07 3.34 -0.92
CA THR A 480 -9.24 2.70 -1.53
C THR A 480 -9.59 1.40 -0.82
N ARG A 481 -8.60 0.55 -0.54
CA ARG A 481 -8.85 -0.73 0.13
C ARG A 481 -9.48 -0.56 1.51
N VAL A 482 -9.12 0.48 2.27
CA VAL A 482 -9.73 0.78 3.56
C VAL A 482 -11.14 1.37 3.37
N ALA A 483 -11.28 2.37 2.50
CA ALA A 483 -12.55 3.06 2.28
C ALA A 483 -13.66 2.18 1.65
N ASP A 484 -13.28 1.18 0.86
CA ASP A 484 -14.22 0.21 0.28
C ASP A 484 -14.80 -0.78 1.34
N ASP A 485 -14.06 -1.04 2.42
CA ASP A 485 -14.46 -1.98 3.48
C ASP A 485 -15.05 -1.28 4.72
N VAL A 486 -14.69 -0.01 4.94
CA VAL A 486 -15.01 0.73 6.17
C VAL A 486 -15.72 2.03 5.79
N SER A 487 -16.90 2.27 6.38
CA SER A 487 -17.63 3.53 6.21
C SER A 487 -18.34 3.94 7.50
N THR A 488 -18.51 5.24 7.70
CA THR A 488 -19.24 5.77 8.85
C THR A 488 -20.69 6.08 8.50
N GLN A 489 -21.63 5.63 9.34
CA GLN A 489 -23.06 5.88 9.15
C GLN A 489 -23.49 7.28 9.61
N ARG A 490 -22.67 7.92 10.43
CA ARG A 490 -22.85 9.30 10.90
C ARG A 490 -21.51 10.01 10.92
N ARG A 491 -21.54 11.32 10.67
CA ARG A 491 -20.34 12.16 10.64
C ARG A 491 -19.81 12.37 12.06
N LEU A 492 -18.59 11.92 12.32
CA LEU A 492 -17.84 12.17 13.55
C LEU A 492 -16.80 13.26 13.31
N LYS A 493 -16.64 14.18 14.26
CA LYS A 493 -15.59 15.20 14.25
C LYS A 493 -14.38 14.71 15.05
N ILE A 494 -13.23 14.62 14.41
CA ILE A 494 -12.04 13.96 14.94
C ILE A 494 -10.86 14.91 14.89
N VAL A 495 -10.11 15.02 15.99
CA VAL A 495 -8.76 15.61 15.95
C VAL A 495 -7.75 14.50 15.70
N VAL A 496 -6.92 14.65 14.68
CA VAL A 496 -5.93 13.66 14.28
C VAL A 496 -4.53 14.20 14.52
N ASP A 497 -3.82 13.62 15.49
CA ASP A 497 -2.43 13.95 15.80
C ASP A 497 -1.46 12.93 15.17
N ALA A 498 -0.65 13.38 14.21
CA ALA A 498 0.35 12.51 13.59
C ALA A 498 1.76 12.71 14.16
N GLY A 499 1.97 13.65 15.08
CA GLY A 499 3.28 13.94 15.67
C GLY A 499 4.41 14.18 14.66
N ASN A 500 4.07 14.72 13.47
CA ASN A 500 4.96 14.88 12.32
C ASN A 500 5.54 13.57 11.73
N GLY A 501 4.95 12.43 12.07
CA GLY A 501 5.33 11.10 11.61
C GLY A 501 4.79 10.75 10.22
N ALA A 502 5.04 9.51 9.78
CA ALA A 502 4.68 9.03 8.45
C ALA A 502 3.17 8.92 8.22
N ALA A 503 2.36 8.84 9.28
CA ALA A 503 0.89 8.79 9.20
C ALA A 503 0.23 10.11 8.74
N SER A 504 1.00 11.21 8.72
CA SER A 504 0.55 12.59 8.48
C SER A 504 -0.32 12.78 7.23
N GLU A 505 0.01 12.13 6.12
CA GLU A 505 -0.75 12.26 4.86
C GLU A 505 -1.91 11.25 4.78
N VAL A 506 -1.62 9.99 5.09
CA VAL A 506 -2.53 8.87 4.79
C VAL A 506 -3.69 8.81 5.77
N ALA A 507 -3.46 9.04 7.06
CA ALA A 507 -4.49 8.85 8.08
C ALA A 507 -5.62 9.90 8.00
N PRO A 508 -5.35 11.22 7.88
CA PRO A 508 -6.42 12.20 7.66
C PRO A 508 -7.24 11.90 6.42
N ARG A 509 -6.57 11.59 5.30
CA ARG A 509 -7.24 11.28 4.02
C ARG A 509 -8.22 10.12 4.13
N ILE A 510 -7.83 9.01 4.77
CA ILE A 510 -8.72 7.86 4.96
C ILE A 510 -9.92 8.23 5.81
N LEU A 511 -9.70 8.95 6.92
CA LEU A 511 -10.78 9.30 7.84
C LEU A 511 -11.79 10.24 7.19
N GLU A 512 -11.34 11.17 6.34
CA GLU A 512 -12.22 12.00 5.51
C GLU A 512 -13.00 11.15 4.49
N GLU A 513 -12.33 10.23 3.78
CA GLU A 513 -12.95 9.39 2.75
C GLU A 513 -14.04 8.46 3.33
N ILE A 514 -13.86 7.95 4.55
CA ILE A 514 -14.89 7.14 5.23
C ILE A 514 -16.03 7.96 5.85
N GLY A 515 -16.01 9.29 5.72
CA GLY A 515 -17.12 10.19 6.09
C GLY A 515 -16.94 11.01 7.37
N CYS A 516 -15.72 11.12 7.91
CA CYS A 516 -15.45 11.93 9.11
C CYS A 516 -15.16 13.41 8.80
N GLU A 517 -15.36 14.29 9.78
CA GLU A 517 -14.78 15.63 9.78
C GLU A 517 -13.45 15.61 10.50
N VAL A 518 -12.36 15.77 9.76
CA VAL A 518 -11.00 15.69 10.33
C VAL A 518 -10.44 17.08 10.59
N VAL A 519 -9.86 17.26 11.78
CA VAL A 519 -9.04 18.41 12.13
C VAL A 519 -7.60 17.93 12.36
N PRO A 520 -6.66 18.23 11.44
CA PRO A 520 -5.29 17.78 11.56
C PRO A 520 -4.54 18.55 12.67
N LEU A 521 -3.72 17.82 13.42
CA LEU A 521 -2.77 18.32 14.40
C LEU A 521 -1.41 17.68 14.08
N TYR A 522 -0.42 18.52 13.76
CA TYR A 522 0.93 18.08 13.42
C TYR A 522 1.00 17.04 12.27
N CYS A 523 0.10 17.13 11.29
CA CYS A 523 0.02 16.25 10.11
C CYS A 523 0.90 16.71 8.92
N ASP A 524 2.05 17.31 9.21
CA ASP A 524 3.10 17.56 8.22
C ASP A 524 4.29 16.66 8.53
N VAL A 525 4.76 15.88 7.56
CA VAL A 525 5.91 14.98 7.77
C VAL A 525 7.18 15.82 8.00
N ASP A 526 7.73 15.73 9.22
CA ASP A 526 8.97 16.38 9.60
C ASP A 526 9.76 15.51 10.59
N GLY A 527 10.78 14.83 10.08
CA GLY A 527 11.66 13.94 10.86
C GLY A 527 12.49 14.61 11.95
N ARG A 528 12.39 15.93 12.14
CA ARG A 528 12.91 16.65 13.32
C ARG A 528 12.00 16.51 14.54
N PHE A 529 10.72 16.15 14.35
CA PHE A 529 9.67 16.09 15.36
C PHE A 529 9.60 17.38 16.20
N PRO A 530 9.30 18.54 15.57
CA PRO A 530 9.48 19.86 16.20
C PRO A 530 8.47 20.19 17.32
N ASN A 531 7.39 19.41 17.47
CA ASN A 531 6.33 19.65 18.45
C ASN A 531 6.52 18.78 19.69
N HIS A 532 6.02 17.54 19.65
CA HIS A 532 6.31 16.49 20.64
C HIS A 532 6.85 15.24 19.94
N HIS A 533 7.39 14.30 20.71
CA HIS A 533 7.77 13.01 20.15
C HIS A 533 6.52 12.24 19.71
N PRO A 534 6.53 11.52 18.57
CA PRO A 534 5.39 10.74 18.11
C PRO A 534 5.34 9.39 18.84
N ASP A 535 5.07 9.44 20.14
CA ASP A 535 4.85 8.29 21.02
C ASP A 535 3.53 8.48 21.80
N PRO A 536 2.40 7.97 21.27
CA PRO A 536 1.10 8.13 21.92
C PRO A 536 0.95 7.28 23.19
N SER A 537 1.92 6.44 23.53
CA SER A 537 1.91 5.67 24.78
C SER A 537 2.34 6.51 26.00
N ASP A 538 2.97 7.67 25.77
CA ASP A 538 3.32 8.64 26.81
C ASP A 538 2.24 9.72 26.90
N PRO A 539 1.50 9.81 28.02
CA PRO A 539 0.44 10.80 28.21
C PRO A 539 0.88 12.26 27.98
N ARG A 540 2.18 12.57 28.16
CA ARG A 540 2.71 13.92 27.93
C ARG A 540 2.62 14.34 26.46
N ASN A 541 2.75 13.38 25.54
CA ASN A 541 2.64 13.64 24.10
C ASN A 541 1.18 13.78 23.64
N LEU A 542 0.20 13.50 24.50
CA LEU A 542 -1.23 13.66 24.19
C LEU A 542 -1.81 14.98 24.71
N ALA A 543 -1.00 15.82 25.36
CA ALA A 543 -1.46 17.05 25.99
C ALA A 543 -2.10 18.03 24.99
N ASP A 544 -1.47 18.21 23.83
CA ASP A 544 -1.96 19.08 22.76
C ASP A 544 -3.22 18.51 22.11
N LEU A 545 -3.27 17.19 21.89
CA LEU A 545 -4.47 16.50 21.42
C LEU A 545 -5.65 16.69 22.38
N ILE A 546 -5.46 16.50 23.69
CA ILE A 546 -6.49 16.71 24.71
C ILE A 546 -7.00 18.16 24.66
N ALA A 547 -6.09 19.13 24.60
CA ALA A 547 -6.45 20.55 24.53
C ALA A 547 -7.20 20.89 23.23
N ALA A 548 -6.78 20.33 22.11
CA ALA A 548 -7.39 20.53 20.80
C ALA A 548 -8.80 19.95 20.75
N VAL A 549 -8.99 18.69 21.18
CA VAL A 549 -10.31 18.03 21.24
C VAL A 549 -11.31 18.88 22.03
N HIS A 550 -10.91 19.34 23.22
CA HIS A 550 -11.75 20.19 24.06
C HIS A 550 -12.06 21.54 23.40
N THR A 551 -11.05 22.22 22.84
CA THR A 551 -11.19 23.56 22.26
C THR A 551 -12.03 23.56 20.98
N ILE A 552 -11.89 22.52 20.16
CA ILE A 552 -12.58 22.36 18.88
C ILE A 552 -14.01 21.83 19.06
N GLY A 553 -14.29 21.22 20.21
CA GLY A 553 -15.51 20.46 20.46
C GLY A 553 -15.59 19.23 19.55
N ALA A 554 -14.48 18.48 19.44
CA ALA A 554 -14.45 17.23 18.67
C ALA A 554 -15.05 16.06 19.47
N ASP A 555 -15.60 15.07 18.77
CA ASP A 555 -16.20 13.87 19.37
C ASP A 555 -15.15 12.92 19.93
N ILE A 556 -13.95 12.93 19.34
CA ILE A 556 -12.83 12.09 19.74
C ILE A 556 -11.50 12.66 19.21
N GLY A 557 -10.41 12.37 19.92
CA GLY A 557 -9.05 12.59 19.46
C GLY A 557 -8.33 11.27 19.22
N ILE A 558 -7.53 11.20 18.16
CA ILE A 558 -6.65 10.07 17.90
C ILE A 558 -5.21 10.56 17.68
N ALA A 559 -4.24 9.74 18.08
CA ALA A 559 -2.82 10.00 17.87
C ALA A 559 -2.12 8.77 17.27
N PHE A 560 -1.21 9.01 16.33
CA PHE A 560 -0.35 7.97 15.74
C PHE A 560 1.08 8.08 16.26
N ASP A 561 1.79 6.95 16.27
CA ASP A 561 3.23 6.97 16.48
C ASP A 561 4.00 7.28 15.18
N GLY A 562 5.34 7.41 15.29
CA GLY A 562 6.17 7.96 14.23
C GLY A 562 6.08 7.24 12.88
N ASP A 563 5.76 5.95 12.88
CA ASP A 563 5.59 5.12 11.68
C ASP A 563 4.18 4.57 11.47
N GLY A 564 3.20 4.97 12.29
CA GLY A 564 1.78 4.76 12.07
C GLY A 564 1.24 3.36 12.35
N ASP A 565 2.00 2.50 13.04
CA ASP A 565 1.54 1.15 13.40
C ASP A 565 0.86 1.09 14.79
N ARG A 566 0.84 2.21 15.52
CA ARG A 566 0.13 2.36 16.81
C ARG A 566 -0.94 3.43 16.79
N LEU A 567 -1.94 3.23 17.64
CA LEU A 567 -3.03 4.16 17.85
C LEU A 567 -3.19 4.52 19.34
N GLY A 568 -3.21 5.82 19.64
CA GLY A 568 -3.68 6.42 20.89
C GLY A 568 -5.05 7.09 20.72
N VAL A 569 -5.86 7.10 21.76
CA VAL A 569 -7.24 7.60 21.72
C VAL A 569 -7.55 8.46 22.94
N VAL A 570 -8.22 9.58 22.73
CA VAL A 570 -8.62 10.55 23.75
C VAL A 570 -10.10 10.89 23.59
N THR A 571 -10.87 10.88 24.68
CA THR A 571 -12.28 11.28 24.67
C THR A 571 -12.45 12.80 24.79
N PRO A 572 -13.65 13.35 24.55
CA PRO A 572 -13.93 14.79 24.74
C PRO A 572 -13.64 15.33 26.14
N ALA A 573 -13.72 14.45 27.16
CA ALA A 573 -13.40 14.79 28.54
C ALA A 573 -11.88 14.82 28.84
N GLY A 574 -11.05 14.50 27.83
CA GLY A 574 -9.61 14.35 27.99
C GLY A 574 -9.18 13.02 28.60
N GLU A 575 -10.06 12.03 28.68
CA GLU A 575 -9.68 10.69 29.14
C GLU A 575 -8.90 9.96 28.04
N ILE A 576 -7.73 9.43 28.40
CA ILE A 576 -6.95 8.56 27.54
C ILE A 576 -7.57 7.15 27.59
N ILE A 577 -8.00 6.65 26.44
CA ILE A 577 -8.46 5.27 26.29
C ILE A 577 -7.26 4.40 25.93
N TYR A 578 -6.80 3.63 26.92
CA TYR A 578 -5.67 2.74 26.73
C TYR A 578 -5.99 1.57 25.76
N PRO A 579 -4.97 1.03 25.07
CA PRO A 579 -5.17 0.05 24.01
C PRO A 579 -5.90 -1.23 24.43
N ASP A 580 -5.76 -1.66 25.68
CA ASP A 580 -6.46 -2.84 26.19
C ASP A 580 -7.97 -2.64 26.37
N ARG A 581 -8.43 -1.43 26.70
CA ARG A 581 -9.86 -1.07 26.66
C ARG A 581 -10.36 -0.87 25.24
N LEU A 582 -9.53 -0.31 24.36
CA LEU A 582 -9.88 -0.21 22.94
C LEU A 582 -10.05 -1.62 22.31
N LEU A 583 -9.19 -2.57 22.70
CA LEU A 583 -9.30 -3.97 22.29
C LEU A 583 -10.60 -4.64 22.76
N MET A 584 -11.18 -4.22 23.90
CA MET A 584 -12.49 -4.72 24.34
C MET A 584 -13.58 -4.37 23.33
N LEU A 585 -13.58 -3.12 22.86
CA LEU A 585 -14.54 -2.64 21.87
C LEU A 585 -14.37 -3.38 20.54
N TYR A 586 -13.13 -3.47 20.05
CA TYR A 586 -12.84 -4.25 18.83
C TYR A 586 -13.20 -5.73 18.96
N ALA A 587 -12.95 -6.34 20.13
CA ALA A 587 -13.28 -7.75 20.34
C ALA A 587 -14.80 -7.97 20.30
N GLN A 588 -15.60 -7.11 20.93
CA GLN A 588 -17.06 -7.19 20.87
C GLN A 588 -17.57 -7.10 19.42
N ASP A 589 -17.05 -6.13 18.65
CA ASP A 589 -17.39 -5.94 17.25
C ASP A 589 -16.99 -7.13 16.37
N VAL A 590 -15.73 -7.56 16.44
CA VAL A 590 -15.20 -8.69 15.66
C VAL A 590 -15.95 -9.98 16.00
N LEU A 591 -16.17 -10.27 17.29
CA LEU A 591 -16.78 -11.53 17.71
C LEU A 591 -18.28 -11.59 17.43
N ALA A 592 -18.99 -10.46 17.36
CA ALA A 592 -20.37 -10.42 16.91
C ALA A 592 -20.55 -11.03 15.51
N ARG A 593 -19.53 -10.91 14.65
CA ARG A 593 -19.50 -11.51 13.30
C ARG A 593 -18.66 -12.79 13.20
N ASN A 594 -17.88 -13.11 14.25
CA ASN A 594 -16.97 -14.25 14.28
C ASN A 594 -17.09 -15.03 15.62
N PRO A 595 -18.26 -15.61 15.96
CA PRO A 595 -18.40 -16.35 17.21
C PRO A 595 -17.39 -17.50 17.29
N GLY A 596 -16.74 -17.65 18.44
CA GLY A 596 -15.71 -18.66 18.70
C GLY A 596 -14.32 -18.30 18.21
N ALA A 597 -14.12 -17.15 17.55
CA ALA A 597 -12.78 -16.75 17.11
C ALA A 597 -11.85 -16.44 18.29
N THR A 598 -10.55 -16.63 18.06
CA THR A 598 -9.51 -16.31 19.04
C THR A 598 -9.17 -14.83 18.99
N VAL A 599 -9.08 -14.19 20.17
CA VAL A 599 -8.58 -12.82 20.34
C VAL A 599 -7.32 -12.86 21.21
N ILE A 600 -6.20 -12.40 20.64
CA ILE A 600 -4.90 -12.40 21.32
C ILE A 600 -4.67 -11.06 22.01
N TYR A 601 -4.10 -11.09 23.21
CA TYR A 601 -3.64 -9.89 23.91
C TYR A 601 -2.35 -10.16 24.69
N ASP A 602 -1.52 -9.14 24.88
CA ASP A 602 -0.24 -9.33 25.56
C ASP A 602 -0.37 -9.37 27.09
N VAL A 603 0.67 -9.88 27.77
CA VAL A 603 0.70 -10.00 29.24
C VAL A 603 0.50 -8.68 29.97
N LYS A 604 0.68 -7.52 29.32
CA LYS A 604 0.45 -6.22 29.93
C LYS A 604 -1.02 -5.85 30.02
N CYS A 605 -1.91 -6.40 29.20
CA CYS A 605 -3.32 -5.99 29.14
C CYS A 605 -4.11 -6.29 30.43
N THR A 606 -5.13 -5.46 30.71
CA THR A 606 -6.03 -5.61 31.87
C THR A 606 -6.65 -7.02 32.02
N GLY A 607 -6.91 -7.42 33.27
CA GLY A 607 -7.55 -8.70 33.59
C GLY A 607 -9.00 -8.82 33.08
N HIS A 608 -9.67 -7.69 32.81
CA HIS A 608 -11.05 -7.68 32.33
C HIS A 608 -11.21 -8.22 30.90
N LEU A 609 -10.18 -8.11 30.04
CA LEU A 609 -10.25 -8.52 28.64
C LEU A 609 -10.66 -9.97 28.47
N ARG A 610 -10.16 -10.87 29.34
CA ARG A 610 -10.54 -12.28 29.32
C ARG A 610 -12.05 -12.46 29.40
N LYS A 611 -12.69 -11.76 30.35
CA LYS A 611 -14.13 -11.85 30.57
C LYS A 611 -14.91 -11.20 29.43
N VAL A 612 -14.49 -10.02 28.97
CA VAL A 612 -15.15 -9.34 27.84
C VAL A 612 -15.14 -10.19 26.58
N ILE A 613 -14.00 -10.81 26.24
CA ILE A 613 -13.87 -11.70 25.09
C ILE A 613 -14.79 -12.94 25.25
N GLN A 614 -14.84 -13.54 26.45
CA GLN A 614 -15.69 -14.70 26.71
C GLN A 614 -17.19 -14.36 26.64
N ASP A 615 -17.58 -13.22 27.23
CA ASP A 615 -18.97 -12.74 27.23
C ASP A 615 -19.41 -12.39 25.79
N ALA A 616 -18.48 -11.97 24.92
CA ALA A 616 -18.69 -11.79 23.48
C ALA A 616 -18.56 -13.09 22.65
N ALA A 617 -18.58 -14.27 23.30
CA ALA A 617 -18.47 -15.59 22.67
C ALA A 617 -17.15 -15.87 21.93
N GLY A 618 -16.04 -15.26 22.33
CA GLY A 618 -14.69 -15.50 21.80
C GLY A 618 -13.79 -16.34 22.70
N VAL A 619 -12.61 -16.68 22.17
CA VAL A 619 -11.56 -17.41 22.89
C VAL A 619 -10.41 -16.45 23.24
N PRO A 620 -10.23 -16.08 24.52
CA PRO A 620 -9.14 -15.19 24.92
C PRO A 620 -7.80 -15.94 24.96
N LEU A 621 -6.77 -15.38 24.32
CA LEU A 621 -5.42 -15.93 24.34
C LEU A 621 -4.39 -14.89 24.76
N MET A 622 -3.92 -14.99 26.00
CA MET A 622 -2.81 -14.16 26.48
C MET A 622 -1.48 -14.64 25.89
N TRP A 623 -0.66 -13.72 25.39
CA TRP A 623 0.63 -14.03 24.78
C TRP A 623 1.75 -13.05 25.17
N ARG A 624 2.97 -13.32 24.70
CA ARG A 624 4.18 -12.52 24.96
C ARG A 624 4.07 -11.15 24.29
N THR A 625 4.59 -10.11 24.93
CA THR A 625 4.63 -8.75 24.35
C THR A 625 5.66 -8.68 23.23
N GLY A 626 5.31 -8.09 22.09
CA GLY A 626 6.16 -7.87 20.94
C GLY A 626 5.39 -8.08 19.64
N HIS A 627 5.26 -7.03 18.82
CA HIS A 627 4.45 -7.05 17.60
C HIS A 627 4.79 -8.20 16.64
N SER A 628 6.07 -8.54 16.44
CA SER A 628 6.48 -9.69 15.63
C SER A 628 6.04 -11.03 16.23
N LEU A 629 6.06 -11.18 17.57
CA LEU A 629 5.59 -12.41 18.24
C LEU A 629 4.07 -12.56 18.17
N ILE A 630 3.34 -11.45 18.26
CA ILE A 630 1.88 -11.43 18.11
C ILE A 630 1.50 -11.82 16.69
N LYS A 631 2.13 -11.25 15.66
CA LYS A 631 1.92 -11.66 14.25
C LYS A 631 2.21 -13.14 14.02
N ALA A 632 3.30 -13.66 14.59
CA ALA A 632 3.61 -15.08 14.52
C ALA A 632 2.51 -15.93 15.19
N LYS A 633 2.03 -15.51 16.36
CA LYS A 633 1.00 -16.24 17.09
C LYS A 633 -0.35 -16.19 16.39
N MET A 634 -0.73 -15.06 15.79
CA MET A 634 -1.93 -14.95 14.98
C MET A 634 -1.92 -15.92 13.81
N ARG A 635 -0.78 -16.03 13.10
CA ARG A 635 -0.61 -16.98 12.00
C ARG A 635 -0.71 -18.43 12.49
N GLU A 636 -0.13 -18.74 13.66
CA GLU A 636 -0.19 -20.07 14.27
C GLU A 636 -1.62 -20.47 14.65
N THR A 637 -2.41 -19.55 15.22
CA THR A 637 -3.73 -19.86 15.79
C THR A 637 -4.90 -19.52 14.88
N GLY A 638 -4.67 -18.80 13.78
CA GLY A 638 -5.75 -18.22 12.97
C GLY A 638 -6.62 -17.24 13.75
N ALA A 639 -6.01 -16.46 14.67
CA ALA A 639 -6.76 -15.49 15.48
C ALA A 639 -7.35 -14.39 14.59
N ALA A 640 -8.60 -14.00 14.86
CA ALA A 640 -9.29 -12.96 14.09
C ALA A 640 -8.86 -11.54 14.49
N LEU A 641 -8.36 -11.38 15.71
CA LEU A 641 -7.94 -10.10 16.27
C LEU A 641 -6.79 -10.31 17.25
N ALA A 642 -5.85 -9.36 17.26
CA ALA A 642 -4.92 -9.20 18.36
C ALA A 642 -4.74 -7.73 18.73
N GLY A 643 -4.32 -7.47 19.95
CA GLY A 643 -3.89 -6.14 20.37
C GLY A 643 -2.86 -6.18 21.49
N GLU A 644 -2.02 -5.16 21.54
CA GLU A 644 -1.01 -5.01 22.57
C GLU A 644 -1.19 -3.71 23.34
N MET A 645 -0.77 -3.70 24.60
CA MET A 645 -0.82 -2.49 25.42
C MET A 645 0.01 -1.32 24.87
N SER A 646 0.95 -1.58 23.96
CA SER A 646 1.71 -0.55 23.24
C SER A 646 0.91 0.19 22.17
N GLY A 647 -0.30 -0.26 21.81
CA GLY A 647 -1.15 0.39 20.81
C GLY A 647 -1.12 -0.27 19.43
N HIS A 648 -0.44 -1.40 19.25
CA HIS A 648 -0.52 -2.20 18.03
C HIS A 648 -1.82 -2.99 18.02
N PHE A 649 -2.57 -2.93 16.91
CA PHE A 649 -3.79 -3.70 16.68
C PHE A 649 -3.71 -4.45 15.37
N PHE A 650 -4.10 -5.72 15.38
CA PHE A 650 -3.93 -6.64 14.27
C PHE A 650 -5.29 -7.24 13.92
N PHE A 651 -5.86 -6.84 12.79
CA PHE A 651 -7.16 -7.32 12.33
C PHE A 651 -6.96 -8.42 11.27
N ALA A 652 -7.66 -9.53 11.43
CA ALA A 652 -7.73 -10.63 10.47
C ALA A 652 -9.16 -11.22 10.41
N ASP A 653 -10.17 -10.43 10.81
CA ASP A 653 -11.55 -10.88 10.91
C ASP A 653 -12.21 -11.02 9.53
N ASN A 654 -12.75 -12.21 9.22
CA ASN A 654 -13.48 -12.49 7.97
C ASN A 654 -12.80 -11.97 6.68
N ASN A 655 -11.47 -12.02 6.60
CA ASN A 655 -10.67 -11.47 5.50
C ASN A 655 -10.88 -9.95 5.23
N ARG A 656 -11.44 -9.21 6.19
CA ARG A 656 -11.54 -7.74 6.11
C ARG A 656 -10.18 -7.08 6.18
N TRP A 657 -9.18 -7.73 6.80
CA TRP A 657 -7.81 -7.24 6.85
C TRP A 657 -6.78 -8.38 6.93
N TYR A 658 -5.49 -8.04 6.86
CA TYR A 658 -4.42 -8.98 6.51
C TYR A 658 -3.61 -9.53 7.70
N GLY A 659 -3.95 -9.16 8.94
CA GLY A 659 -3.33 -9.69 10.17
C GLY A 659 -2.03 -9.02 10.61
N PHE A 660 -1.61 -7.93 9.97
CA PHE A 660 -0.50 -7.09 10.45
C PHE A 660 -1.01 -5.94 11.32
N ASP A 661 -0.09 -5.37 12.12
CA ASP A 661 -0.31 -4.19 12.94
C ASP A 661 -0.51 -2.96 12.08
N ASP A 662 -1.64 -2.29 12.27
CA ASP A 662 -2.01 -1.10 11.50
C ASP A 662 -2.83 -0.13 12.35
N GLY A 663 -2.18 0.92 12.84
CA GLY A 663 -2.83 1.97 13.64
C GLY A 663 -3.87 2.73 12.82
N ILE A 664 -3.61 2.96 11.54
CA ILE A 664 -4.46 3.74 10.64
C ILE A 664 -5.76 2.96 10.35
N TYR A 665 -5.65 1.67 10.01
CA TYR A 665 -6.83 0.80 9.87
C TYR A 665 -7.58 0.64 11.20
N ALA A 666 -6.87 0.54 12.33
CA ALA A 666 -7.52 0.51 13.64
C ALA A 666 -8.34 1.78 13.92
N ALA A 667 -7.84 2.96 13.52
CA ALA A 667 -8.58 4.21 13.65
C ALA A 667 -9.84 4.22 12.79
N ALA A 668 -9.75 3.76 11.54
CA ALA A 668 -10.90 3.63 10.65
C ALA A 668 -11.96 2.67 11.23
N ARG A 669 -11.53 1.49 11.72
CA ARG A 669 -12.42 0.52 12.40
C ARG A 669 -13.04 1.09 13.67
N LEU A 670 -12.31 1.89 14.43
CA LEU A 670 -12.88 2.58 15.59
C LEU A 670 -13.99 3.54 15.16
N MET A 671 -13.78 4.33 14.11
CA MET A 671 -14.79 5.25 13.61
C MET A 671 -16.03 4.50 13.10
N GLU A 672 -15.87 3.40 12.38
CA GLU A 672 -16.98 2.52 11.97
C GLU A 672 -17.81 2.07 13.18
N ILE A 673 -17.16 1.55 14.23
CA ILE A 673 -17.85 1.05 15.42
C ILE A 673 -18.58 2.16 16.18
N LEU A 674 -17.91 3.29 16.41
CA LEU A 674 -18.51 4.43 17.12
C LEU A 674 -19.67 5.05 16.32
N ALA A 675 -19.54 5.10 14.99
CA ALA A 675 -20.56 5.65 14.11
C ALA A 675 -21.78 4.73 13.98
N ALA A 676 -21.60 3.41 14.11
CA ALA A 676 -22.67 2.41 13.99
C ALA A 676 -23.47 2.18 15.29
N ASP A 677 -23.20 2.92 16.36
CA ASP A 677 -23.93 2.79 17.63
C ASP A 677 -25.41 3.16 17.49
N LEU A 678 -26.29 2.17 17.63
CA LEU A 678 -27.75 2.33 17.44
C LEU A 678 -28.42 3.17 18.52
N GLU A 679 -27.78 3.36 19.68
CA GLU A 679 -28.27 4.22 20.76
C GLU A 679 -27.81 5.67 20.58
N GLU A 680 -27.06 5.98 19.51
CA GLU A 680 -26.48 7.29 19.21
C GLU A 680 -25.64 7.86 20.38
N ARG A 681 -25.02 6.97 21.15
CA ARG A 681 -24.19 7.37 22.29
C ARG A 681 -22.95 8.13 21.82
N THR A 682 -22.48 9.00 22.70
CA THR A 682 -21.17 9.64 22.53
C THR A 682 -20.05 8.60 22.69
N PRO A 683 -18.87 8.81 22.07
CA PRO A 683 -17.74 7.92 22.28
C PRO A 683 -17.39 7.73 23.77
N ALA A 684 -17.53 8.77 24.59
CA ALA A 684 -17.32 8.70 26.03
C ALA A 684 -18.27 7.71 26.71
N GLU A 685 -19.58 7.79 26.43
CA GLU A 685 -20.58 6.87 26.99
C GLU A 685 -20.36 5.42 26.56
N ILE A 686 -19.93 5.19 25.31
CA ILE A 686 -19.59 3.84 24.81
C ILE A 686 -18.42 3.27 25.62
N PHE A 687 -17.35 4.04 25.80
CA PHE A 687 -16.21 3.58 26.60
C PHE A 687 -16.55 3.43 28.07
N ASP A 688 -17.40 4.28 28.66
CA ASP A 688 -17.87 4.17 30.03
C ASP A 688 -18.69 2.89 30.29
N GLY A 689 -19.32 2.34 29.25
CA GLY A 689 -19.96 1.02 29.29
C GLY A 689 -18.99 -0.16 29.40
N LEU A 690 -17.69 0.05 29.12
CA LEU A 690 -16.66 -0.99 29.23
C LEU A 690 -16.04 -1.02 30.63
N PRO A 691 -15.67 -2.21 31.14
CA PRO A 691 -15.06 -2.32 32.45
C PRO A 691 -13.73 -1.54 32.52
N LYS A 692 -13.51 -0.89 33.67
CA LYS A 692 -12.36 -0.03 33.94
C LYS A 692 -11.74 -0.38 35.29
N SER A 693 -10.42 -0.40 35.33
CA SER A 693 -9.62 -0.67 36.53
C SER A 693 -8.88 0.59 36.97
N VAL A 694 -8.36 0.56 38.20
CA VAL A 694 -7.31 1.48 38.66
C VAL A 694 -5.96 0.85 38.31
N SER A 695 -5.27 1.42 37.33
CA SER A 695 -4.00 0.90 36.84
C SER A 695 -2.86 1.90 37.05
N THR A 696 -1.64 1.39 37.18
CA THR A 696 -0.45 2.23 37.01
C THR A 696 -0.17 2.47 35.53
N PRO A 697 0.53 3.58 35.19
CA PRO A 697 1.26 3.62 33.93
C PRO A 697 2.30 2.48 33.88
N GLU A 698 2.94 2.32 32.72
CA GLU A 698 4.13 1.48 32.64
C GLU A 698 5.24 2.08 33.52
N ILE A 699 5.76 1.27 34.45
CA ILE A 699 6.81 1.68 35.36
C ILE A 699 8.11 1.00 34.92
N ARG A 700 9.20 1.76 34.84
CA ARG A 700 10.51 1.25 34.40
C ARG A 700 11.56 1.40 35.50
N LEU A 701 12.37 0.36 35.68
CA LEU A 701 13.58 0.39 36.50
C LEU A 701 14.79 0.15 35.59
N PRO A 702 15.55 1.20 35.24
CA PRO A 702 16.78 1.07 34.47
C PRO A 702 17.80 0.19 35.19
N MET A 703 18.49 -0.65 34.44
CA MET A 703 19.56 -1.52 34.91
C MET A 703 20.71 -1.52 33.89
N ALA A 704 21.85 -2.14 34.25
CA ALA A 704 22.93 -2.38 33.29
C ALA A 704 22.52 -3.43 32.24
N GLU A 705 23.15 -3.38 31.06
CA GLU A 705 22.91 -4.34 29.97
C GLU A 705 23.02 -5.79 30.46
N GLY A 706 22.07 -6.63 30.06
CA GLY A 706 21.95 -8.03 30.48
C GLY A 706 21.58 -8.28 31.95
N ALA A 707 21.56 -7.26 32.82
CA ALA A 707 21.16 -7.41 34.21
C ALA A 707 19.65 -7.73 34.40
N PRO A 708 18.71 -7.14 33.64
CA PRO A 708 17.28 -7.49 33.74
C PRO A 708 17.01 -8.98 33.52
N ALA A 709 17.64 -9.60 32.50
CA ALA A 709 17.45 -11.01 32.21
C ALA A 709 17.93 -11.90 33.37
N ARG A 710 19.15 -11.67 33.87
CA ARG A 710 19.70 -12.38 35.04
C ARG A 710 18.83 -12.19 36.29
N PHE A 711 18.33 -10.98 36.50
CA PHE A 711 17.43 -10.68 37.62
C PHE A 711 16.13 -11.48 37.48
N MET A 712 15.52 -11.51 36.29
CA MET A 712 14.29 -12.24 36.05
C MET A 712 14.45 -13.76 36.20
N GLU A 713 15.60 -14.33 35.84
CA GLU A 713 15.90 -15.75 36.13
C GLU A 713 15.92 -16.03 37.64
N ALA A 714 16.63 -15.21 38.41
CA ALA A 714 16.68 -15.34 39.87
C ALA A 714 15.30 -15.09 40.51
N PHE A 715 14.53 -14.15 39.97
CA PHE A 715 13.17 -13.84 40.42
C PHE A 715 12.21 -14.99 40.16
N ARG A 716 12.22 -15.60 38.97
CA ARG A 716 11.40 -16.79 38.65
C ARG A 716 11.68 -17.97 39.57
N ALA A 717 12.92 -18.15 40.01
CA ALA A 717 13.30 -19.25 40.89
C ALA A 717 12.84 -19.06 42.34
N LYS A 718 12.53 -17.82 42.78
CA LYS A 718 12.27 -17.48 44.18
C LYS A 718 10.87 -16.91 44.45
N ALA A 719 10.27 -16.24 43.46
CA ALA A 719 9.04 -15.51 43.65
C ALA A 719 7.86 -16.46 43.90
N SER A 720 7.13 -16.22 44.99
CA SER A 720 5.87 -16.89 45.29
C SER A 720 4.81 -15.82 45.57
N PHE A 721 3.63 -15.98 44.98
CA PHE A 721 2.49 -15.11 45.24
C PHE A 721 1.33 -15.97 45.70
N ASP A 722 1.03 -15.86 47.00
CA ASP A 722 -0.06 -16.62 47.60
C ASP A 722 -1.40 -16.22 46.95
N ASP A 723 -2.24 -17.24 46.69
CA ASP A 723 -3.57 -17.12 46.09
C ASP A 723 -3.63 -16.48 44.69
N ALA A 724 -2.49 -16.26 44.04
CA ALA A 724 -2.41 -15.74 42.68
C ALA A 724 -2.24 -16.87 41.65
N ARG A 725 -2.90 -16.74 40.50
CA ARG A 725 -2.56 -17.53 39.33
C ARG A 725 -1.35 -16.92 38.65
N LEU A 726 -0.26 -17.68 38.56
CA LEU A 726 0.97 -17.23 37.91
C LEU A 726 0.97 -17.55 36.42
N SER A 727 1.43 -16.59 35.62
CA SER A 727 1.84 -16.77 34.23
C SER A 727 3.30 -16.37 34.09
N THR A 728 4.08 -17.28 33.52
CA THR A 728 5.52 -17.10 33.25
C THR A 728 5.81 -16.92 31.76
N LEU A 729 4.79 -16.68 30.94
CA LEU A 729 4.91 -16.55 29.47
C LEU A 729 5.92 -15.47 29.07
N ASP A 730 5.81 -14.28 29.67
CA ASP A 730 6.74 -13.16 29.51
C ASP A 730 6.84 -12.44 30.85
N GLY A 731 8.02 -12.49 31.45
CA GLY A 731 8.20 -12.13 32.86
C GLY A 731 7.43 -13.04 33.84
N ILE A 732 6.99 -12.45 34.96
CA ILE A 732 6.04 -13.06 35.89
C ILE A 732 4.84 -12.13 36.02
N ARG A 733 3.68 -12.63 35.62
CA ARG A 733 2.37 -12.05 35.91
C ARG A 733 1.68 -12.85 36.99
N ALA A 734 1.14 -12.17 38.00
CA ALA A 734 0.36 -12.78 39.08
C ALA A 734 -1.06 -12.19 39.06
N ASP A 735 -2.06 -13.02 38.77
CA ASP A 735 -3.48 -12.62 38.74
C ASP A 735 -4.22 -13.11 39.99
N TRP A 736 -4.75 -12.18 40.79
CA TRP A 736 -5.76 -12.42 41.81
C TRP A 736 -7.17 -12.13 41.23
N PRO A 737 -8.26 -12.52 41.92
CA PRO A 737 -9.62 -12.24 41.45
C PRO A 737 -9.95 -10.75 41.27
N ASP A 738 -9.28 -9.86 42.00
CA ASP A 738 -9.55 -8.42 42.16
C ASP A 738 -8.41 -7.51 41.64
N GLY A 739 -7.35 -8.10 41.07
CA GLY A 739 -6.23 -7.35 40.51
C GLY A 739 -5.06 -8.23 40.07
N TRP A 740 -4.11 -7.66 39.34
CA TRP A 740 -2.92 -8.37 38.88
C TRP A 740 -1.69 -7.46 38.84
N GLY A 741 -0.50 -8.08 38.90
CA GLY A 741 0.78 -7.39 38.71
C GLY A 741 1.68 -8.14 37.75
N LEU A 742 2.58 -7.40 37.09
CA LEU A 742 3.58 -7.92 36.16
C LEU A 742 4.95 -7.32 36.47
N VAL A 743 5.98 -8.17 36.36
CA VAL A 743 7.36 -7.74 36.14
C VAL A 743 7.97 -8.53 34.99
N ARG A 744 8.59 -7.84 34.05
CA ARG A 744 9.32 -8.46 32.92
C ARG A 744 10.59 -7.69 32.59
N ALA A 745 11.50 -8.33 31.86
CA ALA A 745 12.62 -7.63 31.24
C ALA A 745 12.15 -6.98 29.93
N SER A 746 12.56 -5.73 29.67
CA SER A 746 12.31 -5.10 28.38
C SER A 746 13.20 -5.72 27.28
N HIS A 747 12.65 -5.82 26.07
CA HIS A 747 13.39 -6.29 24.89
C HIS A 747 14.09 -5.17 24.11
N THR A 748 13.73 -3.91 24.39
CA THR A 748 14.24 -2.73 23.67
C THR A 748 15.20 -1.89 24.52
N GLN A 749 15.15 -2.02 25.85
CA GLN A 749 15.96 -1.24 26.78
C GLN A 749 16.45 -2.15 27.94
N PRO A 750 17.62 -1.88 28.53
CA PRO A 750 18.11 -2.64 29.68
C PRO A 750 17.36 -2.22 30.96
N ALA A 751 16.10 -2.59 31.08
CA ALA A 751 15.24 -2.24 32.20
C ALA A 751 14.29 -3.38 32.59
N LEU A 752 13.86 -3.39 33.86
CA LEU A 752 12.66 -4.10 34.27
C LEU A 752 11.45 -3.22 34.05
N VAL A 753 10.37 -3.82 33.57
CA VAL A 753 9.09 -3.18 33.29
C VAL A 753 8.04 -3.76 34.22
N PHE A 754 7.29 -2.88 34.88
CA PHE A 754 6.20 -3.23 35.78
C PHE A 754 4.90 -2.60 35.33
N ARG A 755 3.80 -3.32 35.58
CA ARG A 755 2.44 -2.78 35.49
C ARG A 755 1.57 -3.45 36.55
N PHE A 756 0.71 -2.66 37.17
CA PHE A 756 -0.24 -3.12 38.18
C PHE A 756 -1.63 -2.60 37.83
N ASP A 757 -2.64 -3.39 38.13
CA ASP A 757 -4.03 -3.16 37.74
C ASP A 757 -4.95 -3.80 38.78
N ALA A 758 -5.98 -3.09 39.22
CA ALA A 758 -6.87 -3.58 40.26
C ALA A 758 -8.24 -2.89 40.24
N ASP A 759 -9.24 -3.52 40.86
CA ASP A 759 -10.60 -2.98 40.95
C ASP A 759 -10.70 -1.74 41.86
N SER A 760 -9.70 -1.49 42.72
CA SER A 760 -9.65 -0.29 43.57
C SER A 760 -8.22 0.10 43.95
N ALA A 761 -8.02 1.36 44.35
CA ALA A 761 -6.73 1.86 44.82
C ALA A 761 -6.15 1.03 46.00
N LYS A 762 -7.01 0.59 46.93
CA LYS A 762 -6.59 -0.26 48.06
C LYS A 762 -6.05 -1.61 47.60
N VAL A 763 -6.67 -2.21 46.58
CA VAL A 763 -6.20 -3.48 46.02
C VAL A 763 -4.93 -3.28 45.21
N LEU A 764 -4.82 -2.18 44.47
CA LEU A 764 -3.61 -1.83 43.73
C LEU A 764 -2.39 -1.74 44.66
N ASP A 765 -2.54 -1.12 45.83
CA ASP A 765 -1.47 -1.02 46.83
C ASP A 765 -1.10 -2.40 47.42
N ARG A 766 -2.09 -3.28 47.64
CA ARG A 766 -1.84 -4.68 48.05
C ARG A 766 -1.00 -5.42 47.00
N VAL A 767 -1.36 -5.30 45.73
CA VAL A 767 -0.65 -5.95 44.62
C VAL A 767 0.78 -5.42 44.51
N LYS A 768 0.97 -4.08 44.53
CA LYS A 768 2.30 -3.46 44.55
C LYS A 768 3.13 -3.96 45.72
N GLN A 769 2.55 -4.03 46.91
CA GLN A 769 3.25 -4.51 48.11
C GLN A 769 3.66 -5.97 47.98
N ALA A 770 2.81 -6.84 47.40
CA ALA A 770 3.16 -8.23 47.14
C ALA A 770 4.39 -8.33 46.22
N PHE A 771 4.42 -7.56 45.13
CA PHE A 771 5.60 -7.51 44.24
C PHE A 771 6.83 -6.93 44.93
N ARG A 772 6.69 -5.85 45.69
CA ARG A 772 7.79 -5.23 46.45
C ARG A 772 8.46 -6.24 47.39
N LEU A 773 7.68 -7.03 48.12
CA LEU A 773 8.18 -8.07 49.01
C LEU A 773 8.98 -9.14 48.25
N GLN A 774 8.45 -9.64 47.13
CA GLN A 774 9.12 -10.67 46.33
C GLN A 774 10.40 -10.13 45.66
N LEU A 775 10.38 -8.89 45.17
CA LEU A 775 11.53 -8.27 44.49
C LEU A 775 12.68 -8.02 45.48
N HIS A 776 12.38 -7.54 46.69
CA HIS A 776 13.39 -7.36 47.73
C HIS A 776 13.92 -8.68 48.31
N ALA A 777 13.17 -9.78 48.22
CA ALA A 777 13.68 -11.11 48.57
C ALA A 777 14.78 -11.60 47.60
N VAL A 778 14.81 -11.07 46.38
CA VAL A 778 15.89 -11.30 45.41
C VAL A 778 17.03 -10.32 45.61
N ASP A 779 16.71 -9.02 45.69
CA ASP A 779 17.68 -7.95 45.93
C ASP A 779 17.10 -6.86 46.87
N ALA A 780 17.53 -6.90 48.13
CA ALA A 780 17.10 -5.96 49.15
C ALA A 780 17.56 -4.51 48.90
N LYS A 781 18.52 -4.27 47.98
CA LYS A 781 19.04 -2.94 47.67
C LYS A 781 18.32 -2.28 46.48
N LEU A 782 17.45 -3.01 45.79
CA LEU A 782 16.72 -2.53 44.62
C LEU A 782 15.86 -1.31 44.96
N GLN A 783 16.07 -0.17 44.30
CA GLN A 783 15.26 1.03 44.51
C GLN A 783 14.01 0.95 43.64
N LEU A 784 12.89 0.52 44.23
CA LEU A 784 11.64 0.32 43.50
C LEU A 784 10.89 1.64 43.30
N PRO A 785 10.49 1.97 42.05
CA PRO A 785 9.82 3.24 41.71
C PRO A 785 8.29 3.23 41.91
N PHE A 786 7.76 2.33 42.74
CA PHE A 786 6.33 2.18 43.03
C PHE A 786 6.15 1.71 44.46
#